data_AF-A0A928GIC7-F1
#
_entry.id   AF-A0A928GIC7-F1
#
_cell.length_a   1.000
_cell.length_b   1.000
_cell.length_c   1.000
_cell.angle_alpha   90.00
_cell.angle_beta   90.00
_cell.angle_gamma   90.00
#
_symmetry.space_group_name_H-M   'P 1'
#
loop_
_entity.id
_entity.type
_entity.pdbx_description
1 polymer ?
#
loop_
_entity_poly.entity_id
_entity_poly.type
_entity_poly.pdbx_seq_one_letter_code
_entity_poly.pdbx_strand_id
1 'polypeptide(L)'
;MKEFRLTDFLPTTKKELELRGWDYVDIILFSGDAYIDHPSFGAAVIGRTLEAAGFRVAIVPQPDWHGDYRDFKKLGRPRLFFGIAPGCMDSMVNKYTANRRLRSEDAYSPDGRHDMRPEYPTIVYAKILKELYPDVPVVLGGIEASLRRVTHYDYWSDSLKKCLLCYSPADMITYGMGEKTTIELARRLSNGEKISDIRDLPQTVYLSRKEDIIGGITDHDIVLHSHEECMKNKKAQAENFKNVEEQSNMMHAQRLLQGVDGRYVVINPPYPPMTTEELDASFDLPYTRQPHPKYKGKRIPAYDMIKFSVNIHRGCFGGCAFCTISAHQGKFISCRSKESIMREVKQVIEMPDFKGNLSDLGGPSANMYGMSGRNKNACEKCRRPSCVHPQICPNLNTDHSKLLDIYRSVDALPGIKHSYIGSGVRYDLLLHRSKDEASNKAAMEYTRELICHHVSGRLKVAPEHTSDRVLYLMRKPSFSQFYDFKRIFDRINREEGLRQQIIPYFISSHPGCHEEDMAELAVITKGLDFHLEQVQDFTPTPMTNATETWYTGYDPYTLEPIFSAKTQKEKLAQRQYFFWYKPEERRGIEQSLRRIGRPDLIAKLYSGMPPSQGGYRPSAAGGGYQSGGGNKQKSYNPNFRNENNRAKHHSEKPREEKRGRDRRHR
;
A
#
# COMPACT_ATOMS: atom_id res chain seq x y z
N MET A 1 -23.62 15.80 17.98
CA MET A 1 -22.88 15.31 16.81
C MET A 1 -22.40 16.52 16.02
N LYS A 2 -21.16 16.50 15.54
CA LYS A 2 -20.61 17.60 14.73
C LYS A 2 -21.23 17.53 13.33
N GLU A 3 -22.05 18.52 12.97
CA GLU A 3 -22.56 18.65 11.61
C GLU A 3 -21.52 19.36 10.75
N PHE A 4 -21.09 18.71 9.67
CA PHE A 4 -20.14 19.28 8.73
C PHE A 4 -20.87 20.06 7.63
N ARG A 5 -20.38 21.26 7.35
CA ARG A 5 -20.78 22.09 6.22
C ARG A 5 -19.95 21.71 5.01
N LEU A 6 -20.45 22.00 3.81
CA LEU A 6 -19.68 21.77 2.59
C LEU A 6 -18.37 22.56 2.56
N THR A 7 -18.34 23.74 3.19
CA THR A 7 -17.13 24.56 3.37
C THR A 7 -16.10 23.96 4.31
N ASP A 8 -16.44 22.92 5.10
CA ASP A 8 -15.45 22.24 5.93
C ASP A 8 -14.54 21.35 5.09
N PHE A 9 -14.96 20.91 3.90
CA PHE A 9 -14.17 20.12 2.95
C PHE A 9 -13.44 21.00 1.94
N LEU A 10 -12.30 20.53 1.41
CA LEU A 10 -11.64 21.20 0.28
C LEU A 10 -12.59 21.21 -0.94
N PRO A 11 -12.71 22.35 -1.64
CA PRO A 11 -13.65 22.50 -2.74
C PRO A 11 -13.32 21.60 -3.93
N THR A 12 -14.35 21.05 -4.55
CA THR A 12 -14.30 20.17 -5.72
C THR A 12 -15.04 20.72 -6.94
N THR A 13 -15.78 21.83 -6.78
CA THR A 13 -16.61 22.47 -7.81
C THR A 13 -16.55 24.01 -7.71
N LYS A 14 -16.92 24.73 -8.79
CA LYS A 14 -17.00 26.21 -8.76
C LYS A 14 -17.97 26.73 -7.70
N LYS A 15 -19.12 26.05 -7.52
CA LYS A 15 -20.10 26.42 -6.50
C LYS A 15 -19.51 26.35 -5.09
N GLU A 16 -18.64 25.39 -4.83
CA GLU A 16 -17.93 25.27 -3.56
C GLU A 16 -16.87 26.36 -3.36
N LEU A 17 -16.25 26.84 -4.45
CA LEU A 17 -15.38 28.03 -4.42
C LEU A 17 -16.20 29.29 -4.09
N GLU A 18 -17.35 29.48 -4.75
CA GLU A 18 -18.27 30.61 -4.51
C GLU A 18 -18.75 30.65 -3.05
N LEU A 19 -19.09 29.48 -2.47
CA LEU A 19 -19.45 29.36 -1.06
C LEU A 19 -18.33 29.79 -0.09
N ARG A 20 -17.07 29.68 -0.53
CA ARG A 20 -15.88 30.14 0.22
C ARG A 20 -15.49 31.58 -0.12
N GLY A 21 -16.18 32.24 -1.05
CA GLY A 21 -15.83 33.56 -1.55
C GLY A 21 -14.53 33.58 -2.37
N TRP A 22 -14.14 32.45 -2.98
CA TRP A 22 -12.90 32.33 -3.75
C TRP A 22 -13.16 32.57 -5.24
N ASP A 23 -12.47 33.56 -5.78
CA ASP A 23 -12.44 33.94 -7.20
C ASP A 23 -11.31 33.24 -7.98
N TYR A 24 -10.29 32.74 -7.28
CA TYR A 24 -9.19 31.96 -7.84
C TYR A 24 -8.76 30.81 -6.92
N VAL A 25 -8.04 29.85 -7.50
CA VAL A 25 -7.42 28.72 -6.80
C VAL A 25 -5.90 28.78 -7.01
N ASP A 26 -5.12 28.59 -5.96
CA ASP A 26 -3.65 28.56 -6.05
C ASP A 26 -3.16 27.22 -6.60
N ILE A 27 -3.68 26.11 -6.07
CA ILE A 27 -3.30 24.74 -6.46
C ILE A 27 -4.56 23.89 -6.68
N ILE A 28 -4.60 23.15 -7.78
CA ILE A 28 -5.63 22.14 -8.03
C ILE A 28 -4.99 20.76 -8.00
N LEU A 29 -5.46 19.89 -7.11
CA LEU A 29 -5.00 18.52 -6.96
C LEU A 29 -5.92 17.55 -7.68
N PHE A 30 -5.40 16.83 -8.66
CA PHE A 30 -6.10 15.74 -9.34
C PHE A 30 -5.81 14.42 -8.63
N SER A 31 -6.86 13.76 -8.12
CA SER A 31 -6.74 12.48 -7.44
C SER A 31 -7.33 11.33 -8.25
N GLY A 32 -6.66 10.17 -8.26
CA GLY A 32 -7.23 8.93 -8.80
C GLY A 32 -8.16 8.20 -7.83
N ASP A 33 -8.22 8.62 -6.56
CA ASP A 33 -9.13 8.06 -5.55
C ASP A 33 -10.35 8.97 -5.38
N ALA A 34 -11.43 8.41 -4.81
CA ALA A 34 -12.49 9.22 -4.25
C ALA A 34 -11.96 10.15 -3.14
N TYR A 35 -12.49 11.38 -3.05
CA TYR A 35 -12.10 12.34 -2.02
C TYR A 35 -12.71 11.95 -0.68
N ILE A 36 -11.88 11.36 0.16
CA ILE A 36 -12.13 11.15 1.58
C ILE A 36 -11.19 12.08 2.33
N ASP A 37 -11.77 12.99 3.10
CA ASP A 37 -11.01 14.02 3.80
C ASP A 37 -10.51 13.46 5.13
N HIS A 38 -9.44 12.67 5.06
CA HIS A 38 -8.93 11.86 6.17
C HIS A 38 -7.38 11.84 6.15
N PRO A 39 -6.70 11.80 7.32
CA PRO A 39 -5.24 11.82 7.41
C PRO A 39 -4.51 10.59 6.82
N SER A 40 -5.26 9.64 6.25
CA SER A 40 -4.73 8.43 5.59
C SER A 40 -4.80 8.53 4.06
N PHE A 41 -5.36 9.61 3.53
CA PHE A 41 -5.50 9.83 2.09
C PHE A 41 -4.53 10.91 1.64
N GLY A 42 -3.52 10.52 0.85
CA GLY A 42 -2.40 11.41 0.51
C GLY A 42 -2.84 12.73 -0.15
N ALA A 43 -3.84 12.70 -1.04
CA ALA A 43 -4.38 13.92 -1.66
C ALA A 43 -5.05 14.86 -0.65
N ALA A 44 -5.76 14.31 0.35
CA ALA A 44 -6.35 15.09 1.43
C ALA A 44 -5.27 15.67 2.34
N VAL A 45 -4.26 14.87 2.72
CA VAL A 45 -3.12 15.33 3.53
C VAL A 45 -2.41 16.50 2.85
N ILE A 46 -1.97 16.34 1.60
CA ILE A 46 -1.28 17.41 0.88
C ILE A 46 -2.18 18.64 0.70
N GLY A 47 -3.47 18.43 0.38
CA GLY A 47 -4.42 19.53 0.24
C GLY A 47 -4.61 20.33 1.53
N ARG A 48 -4.77 19.65 2.67
CA ARG A 48 -4.92 20.28 3.99
C ARG A 48 -3.64 20.96 4.45
N THR A 49 -2.48 20.35 4.20
CA THR A 49 -1.19 20.93 4.54
C THR A 49 -0.94 22.23 3.76
N LEU A 50 -1.30 22.27 2.48
CA LEU A 50 -1.25 23.50 1.67
C LEU A 50 -2.29 24.54 2.11
N GLU A 51 -3.53 24.14 2.42
CA GLU A 51 -4.57 25.03 2.95
C GLU A 51 -4.11 25.68 4.27
N ALA A 52 -3.52 24.89 5.18
CA ALA A 52 -2.96 25.38 6.44
C ALA A 52 -1.76 26.33 6.25
N ALA A 53 -1.03 26.18 5.14
CA ALA A 53 0.05 27.10 4.75
C ALA A 53 -0.46 28.41 4.09
N GLY A 54 -1.79 28.60 3.99
CA GLY A 54 -2.42 29.82 3.50
C GLY A 54 -2.81 29.81 2.02
N PHE A 55 -2.70 28.66 1.33
CA PHE A 55 -3.04 28.55 -0.08
C PHE A 55 -4.50 28.15 -0.30
N ARG A 56 -5.11 28.65 -1.38
CA ARG A 56 -6.44 28.22 -1.84
C ARG A 56 -6.30 26.95 -2.65
N VAL A 57 -6.71 25.82 -2.07
CA VAL A 57 -6.51 24.51 -2.68
C VAL A 57 -7.85 23.88 -3.03
N ALA A 58 -7.93 23.26 -4.20
CA ALA A 58 -9.09 22.48 -4.63
C ALA A 58 -8.69 21.05 -5.02
N ILE A 59 -9.62 20.11 -4.91
CA ILE A 59 -9.39 18.71 -5.29
C ILE A 59 -10.37 18.29 -6.39
N VAL A 60 -9.85 17.70 -7.46
CA VAL A 60 -10.63 17.01 -8.49
C VAL A 60 -10.42 15.51 -8.34
N PRO A 61 -11.32 14.81 -7.61
CA PRO A 61 -11.21 13.37 -7.44
C PRO A 61 -11.87 12.64 -8.61
N GLN A 62 -11.17 11.63 -9.16
CA GLN A 62 -11.62 10.74 -10.22
C GLN A 62 -12.20 11.52 -11.43
N PRO A 63 -11.39 12.41 -12.04
CA PRO A 63 -11.83 13.14 -13.23
C PRO A 63 -12.13 12.19 -14.38
N ASP A 64 -13.19 12.47 -15.14
CA ASP A 64 -13.44 11.74 -16.39
C ASP A 64 -12.42 12.11 -17.48
N TRP A 65 -11.69 11.12 -17.98
CA TRP A 65 -10.64 11.25 -19.00
C TRP A 65 -11.08 10.77 -20.40
N HIS A 66 -12.33 10.33 -20.58
CA HIS A 66 -12.78 9.70 -21.83
C HIS A 66 -13.27 10.66 -22.91
N GLY A 67 -13.34 11.97 -22.67
CA GLY A 67 -14.05 12.87 -23.57
C GLY A 67 -13.69 14.34 -23.46
N ASP A 68 -14.71 15.19 -23.28
CA ASP A 68 -14.62 16.65 -23.40
C ASP A 68 -13.75 17.34 -22.33
N TYR A 69 -13.13 16.58 -21.43
CA TYR A 69 -12.31 17.03 -20.31
C TYR A 69 -12.98 18.10 -19.43
N ARG A 70 -14.32 18.05 -19.27
CA ARG A 70 -15.06 18.98 -18.41
C ARG A 70 -14.54 18.98 -16.98
N ASP A 71 -14.21 17.82 -16.42
CA ASP A 71 -13.66 17.74 -15.06
C ASP A 71 -12.30 18.42 -14.89
N PHE A 72 -11.49 18.44 -15.95
CA PHE A 72 -10.20 19.14 -15.98
C PHE A 72 -10.36 20.65 -16.15
N LYS A 73 -11.43 21.09 -16.83
CA LYS A 73 -11.71 22.51 -17.09
C LYS A 73 -12.54 23.20 -16.02
N LYS A 74 -13.32 22.46 -15.24
CA LYS A 74 -14.39 23.02 -14.38
C LYS A 74 -13.90 24.00 -13.33
N LEU A 75 -12.68 23.88 -12.81
CA LEU A 75 -12.14 24.81 -11.80
C LEU A 75 -11.28 25.92 -12.43
N GLY A 76 -11.05 25.87 -13.75
CA GLY A 76 -10.21 26.81 -14.46
C GLY A 76 -8.72 26.59 -14.21
N ARG A 77 -7.96 27.66 -14.44
CA ARG A 77 -6.49 27.68 -14.32
C ARG A 77 -6.10 28.00 -12.86
N PRO A 78 -5.21 27.21 -12.23
CA PRO A 78 -4.65 27.54 -10.93
C PRO A 78 -3.59 28.64 -11.07
N ARG A 79 -3.38 29.44 -10.02
CA ARG A 79 -2.35 30.48 -10.00
C ARG A 79 -0.94 29.90 -10.00
N LEU A 80 -0.71 28.79 -9.28
CA LEU A 80 0.63 28.23 -9.07
C LEU A 80 0.87 26.97 -9.89
N PHE A 81 0.15 25.88 -9.62
CA PHE A 81 0.38 24.61 -10.32
C PHE A 81 -0.78 23.62 -10.20
N PHE A 82 -0.76 22.60 -11.06
CA PHE A 82 -1.56 21.39 -10.91
C PHE A 82 -0.76 20.30 -10.20
N GLY A 83 -1.31 19.69 -9.17
CA GLY A 83 -0.75 18.50 -8.52
C GLY A 83 -1.48 17.23 -8.96
N ILE A 84 -0.77 16.12 -9.17
CA ILE A 84 -1.40 14.82 -9.47
C ILE A 84 -1.01 13.78 -8.41
N ALA A 85 -2.02 13.18 -7.79
CA ALA A 85 -1.90 12.08 -6.82
C ALA A 85 -2.79 10.90 -7.24
N PRO A 86 -2.28 9.88 -7.95
CA PRO A 86 -3.08 8.83 -8.59
C PRO A 86 -3.76 7.85 -7.62
N GLY A 87 -3.41 7.90 -6.33
CA GLY A 87 -4.11 7.21 -5.25
C GLY A 87 -3.21 6.81 -4.08
N CYS A 88 -3.83 6.24 -3.05
CA CYS A 88 -3.18 5.70 -1.84
C CYS A 88 -2.55 4.31 -2.07
N MET A 89 -2.83 3.71 -3.21
CA MET A 89 -2.23 2.48 -3.72
C MET A 89 -1.74 2.73 -5.15
N ASP A 90 -0.74 1.96 -5.59
CA ASP A 90 -0.37 1.92 -7.01
C ASP A 90 -1.60 1.58 -7.88
N SER A 91 -1.85 2.37 -8.93
CA SER A 91 -3.08 2.27 -9.74
C SER A 91 -3.23 0.90 -10.41
N MET A 92 -2.11 0.29 -10.80
CA MET A 92 -2.09 -0.99 -11.49
C MET A 92 -2.29 -2.16 -10.52
N VAL A 93 -1.70 -2.09 -9.32
CA VAL A 93 -1.96 -3.04 -8.22
C VAL A 93 -3.41 -2.97 -7.73
N ASN A 94 -3.98 -1.78 -7.72
CA ASN A 94 -5.39 -1.59 -7.38
C ASN A 94 -6.32 -2.19 -8.45
N LYS A 95 -6.01 -1.98 -9.73
CA LYS A 95 -6.86 -2.47 -10.83
C LYS A 95 -6.75 -3.97 -11.07
N TYR A 96 -5.55 -4.53 -10.93
CA TYR A 96 -5.24 -5.92 -11.29
C TYR A 96 -4.76 -6.79 -10.13
N THR A 97 -5.02 -8.08 -10.24
CA THR A 97 -4.41 -9.14 -9.42
C THR A 97 -3.01 -9.49 -9.92
N ALA A 98 -2.26 -10.28 -9.13
CA ALA A 98 -0.94 -10.82 -9.50
C ALA A 98 -0.92 -11.52 -10.87
N ASN A 99 -2.03 -12.18 -11.23
CA ASN A 99 -2.21 -12.89 -12.48
C ASN A 99 -2.83 -12.01 -13.59
N ARG A 100 -2.69 -10.69 -13.49
CA ARG A 100 -3.20 -9.68 -14.46
C ARG A 100 -4.71 -9.78 -14.73
N ARG A 101 -5.49 -10.33 -13.81
CA ARG A 101 -6.97 -10.30 -13.86
C ARG A 101 -7.49 -9.05 -13.17
N LEU A 102 -8.53 -8.43 -13.72
CA LEU A 102 -9.23 -7.33 -13.06
C LEU A 102 -9.75 -7.77 -11.69
N ARG A 103 -9.62 -6.89 -10.68
CA ARG A 103 -10.21 -7.12 -9.36
C ARG A 103 -11.75 -7.03 -9.43
N SER A 104 -12.41 -7.60 -8.43
CA SER A 104 -13.88 -7.56 -8.34
C SER A 104 -14.41 -6.14 -8.07
N GLU A 105 -13.68 -5.36 -7.29
CA GLU A 105 -14.02 -3.98 -6.93
C GLU A 105 -12.75 -3.09 -6.92
N ASP A 106 -12.92 -1.80 -7.20
CA ASP A 106 -11.92 -0.77 -6.91
C ASP A 106 -12.20 -0.19 -5.52
N ALA A 107 -11.35 -0.51 -4.54
CA ALA A 107 -11.59 -0.17 -3.14
C ALA A 107 -11.66 1.35 -2.88
N TYR A 108 -11.12 2.17 -3.77
CA TYR A 108 -11.05 3.63 -3.62
C TYR A 108 -12.10 4.38 -4.45
N SER A 109 -13.04 3.65 -5.06
CA SER A 109 -14.08 4.21 -5.92
C SER A 109 -15.46 4.08 -5.27
N PRO A 110 -16.40 5.02 -5.56
CA PRO A 110 -17.77 4.92 -5.09
C PRO A 110 -18.45 3.64 -5.58
N ASP A 111 -19.10 2.94 -4.65
CA ASP A 111 -19.72 1.62 -4.80
C ASP A 111 -18.77 0.53 -5.34
N GLY A 112 -17.46 0.70 -5.16
CA GLY A 112 -16.45 -0.24 -5.66
C GLY A 112 -16.32 -0.26 -7.19
N ARG A 113 -16.83 0.77 -7.88
CA ARG A 113 -16.92 0.82 -9.33
C ARG A 113 -15.55 0.85 -10.00
N HIS A 114 -15.40 0.01 -11.02
CA HIS A 114 -14.30 0.10 -11.97
C HIS A 114 -14.45 1.31 -12.88
N ASP A 115 -13.38 1.62 -13.60
CA ASP A 115 -13.35 2.65 -14.66
C ASP A 115 -13.66 4.07 -14.15
N MET A 116 -13.24 4.36 -12.91
CA MET A 116 -13.29 5.70 -12.31
C MET A 116 -11.91 6.40 -12.33
N ARG A 117 -10.87 5.69 -12.77
CA ARG A 117 -9.52 6.19 -13.06
C ARG A 117 -8.89 5.35 -14.18
N PRO A 118 -8.02 5.94 -15.02
CA PRO A 118 -7.30 5.18 -16.04
C PRO A 118 -6.19 4.33 -15.41
N GLU A 119 -5.53 3.53 -16.24
CA GLU A 119 -4.22 2.99 -15.91
C GLU A 119 -3.17 4.10 -15.97
N TYR A 120 -2.20 4.05 -15.05
CA TYR A 120 -1.18 5.09 -14.90
C TYR A 120 -1.76 6.51 -14.92
N PRO A 121 -2.70 6.86 -14.00
CA PRO A 121 -3.37 8.15 -14.00
C PRO A 121 -2.42 9.33 -14.02
N THR A 122 -1.23 9.19 -13.44
CA THR A 122 -0.21 10.25 -13.48
C THR A 122 0.13 10.67 -14.90
N ILE A 123 0.33 9.72 -15.82
CA ILE A 123 0.67 10.00 -17.21
C ILE A 123 -0.54 10.60 -17.94
N VAL A 124 -1.71 9.98 -17.78
CA VAL A 124 -2.93 10.38 -18.50
C VAL A 124 -3.35 11.78 -18.08
N TYR A 125 -3.42 12.05 -16.78
CA TYR A 125 -3.84 13.36 -16.27
C TYR A 125 -2.82 14.45 -16.62
N ALA A 126 -1.51 14.16 -16.55
CA ALA A 126 -0.49 15.14 -16.92
C ALA A 126 -0.58 15.55 -18.40
N LYS A 127 -0.83 14.59 -19.31
CA LYS A 127 -1.01 14.86 -20.73
C LYS A 127 -2.22 15.76 -20.99
N ILE A 128 -3.37 15.42 -20.41
CA ILE A 128 -4.60 16.21 -20.55
C ILE A 128 -4.39 17.63 -20.02
N LEU A 129 -3.76 17.76 -18.84
CA LEU A 129 -3.51 19.07 -18.25
C LEU A 129 -2.56 19.92 -19.08
N LYS A 130 -1.49 19.35 -19.64
CA LYS A 130 -0.56 20.10 -20.51
C LYS A 130 -1.15 20.40 -21.89
N GLU A 131 -2.08 19.60 -22.39
CA GLU A 131 -2.84 19.92 -23.60
C GLU A 131 -3.76 21.13 -23.38
N LEU A 132 -4.46 21.18 -22.24
CA LEU A 132 -5.39 22.26 -21.91
C LEU A 132 -4.69 23.53 -21.40
N TYR A 133 -3.59 23.36 -20.68
CA TYR A 133 -2.90 24.40 -19.92
C TYR A 133 -1.37 24.26 -20.04
N PRO A 134 -0.80 24.45 -21.25
CA PRO A 134 0.62 24.15 -21.53
C PRO A 134 1.60 24.89 -20.60
N ASP A 135 1.29 26.15 -20.27
CA ASP A 135 2.15 27.01 -19.45
C ASP A 135 1.94 26.84 -17.93
N VAL A 136 1.02 25.99 -17.49
CA VAL A 136 0.83 25.75 -16.04
C VAL A 136 1.80 24.63 -15.61
N PRO A 137 2.57 24.83 -14.53
CA PRO A 137 3.36 23.76 -13.95
C PRO A 137 2.49 22.56 -13.53
N VAL A 138 2.95 21.35 -13.84
CA VAL A 138 2.34 20.07 -13.42
C VAL A 138 3.34 19.31 -12.55
N VAL A 139 2.95 19.04 -11.31
CA VAL A 139 3.76 18.38 -10.29
C VAL A 139 3.18 17.03 -9.95
N LEU A 140 3.97 15.98 -10.07
CA LEU A 140 3.56 14.60 -9.83
C LEU A 140 3.90 14.19 -8.41
N GLY A 141 3.01 13.45 -7.74
CA GLY A 141 3.26 12.92 -6.41
C GLY A 141 2.59 11.58 -6.15
N GLY A 142 2.63 11.15 -4.89
CA GLY A 142 2.07 9.87 -4.44
C GLY A 142 2.92 8.66 -4.81
N ILE A 143 2.39 7.46 -4.50
CA ILE A 143 3.14 6.19 -4.60
C ILE A 143 3.57 5.90 -6.05
N GLU A 144 2.69 6.07 -7.02
CA GLU A 144 2.98 5.75 -8.42
C GLU A 144 4.15 6.57 -8.98
N ALA A 145 4.17 7.89 -8.77
CA ALA A 145 5.25 8.77 -9.21
C ALA A 145 6.53 8.51 -8.40
N SER A 146 6.41 8.36 -7.08
CA SER A 146 7.54 8.09 -6.20
C SER A 146 8.32 6.85 -6.64
N LEU A 147 7.63 5.73 -6.86
CA LEU A 147 8.26 4.44 -7.16
C LEU A 147 8.73 4.31 -8.62
N ARG A 148 8.36 5.27 -9.49
CA ARG A 148 8.72 5.32 -10.92
C ARG A 148 9.63 6.50 -11.27
N ARG A 149 10.28 7.09 -10.27
CA ARG A 149 11.13 8.29 -10.41
C ARG A 149 12.49 8.05 -11.08
N VAL A 150 12.83 6.79 -11.33
CA VAL A 150 14.06 6.32 -11.98
C VAL A 150 13.71 5.14 -12.89
N THR A 151 14.66 4.66 -13.70
CA THR A 151 14.46 3.43 -14.48
C THR A 151 14.00 2.29 -13.58
N HIS A 152 12.89 1.65 -13.95
CA HIS A 152 12.21 0.63 -13.14
C HIS A 152 11.58 -0.43 -14.04
N TYR A 153 11.50 -1.66 -13.56
CA TYR A 153 10.72 -2.69 -14.24
C TYR A 153 9.22 -2.49 -14.01
N ASP A 154 8.44 -2.48 -15.10
CA ASP A 154 6.98 -2.42 -15.06
C ASP A 154 6.39 -3.79 -15.42
N TYR A 155 5.74 -4.41 -14.43
CA TYR A 155 5.22 -5.77 -14.55
C TYR A 155 4.06 -5.92 -15.54
N TRP A 156 3.27 -4.87 -15.76
CA TRP A 156 2.05 -4.94 -16.57
C TRP A 156 2.39 -4.88 -18.06
N SER A 157 3.32 -4.01 -18.44
CA SER A 157 3.85 -3.94 -19.80
C SER A 157 5.03 -4.88 -20.07
N ASP A 158 5.50 -5.61 -19.05
CA ASP A 158 6.63 -6.53 -19.10
C ASP A 158 7.88 -5.91 -19.74
N SER A 159 8.22 -4.69 -19.31
CA SER A 159 9.34 -3.95 -19.88
C SER A 159 10.03 -3.07 -18.85
N LEU A 160 11.31 -2.81 -19.07
CA LEU A 160 12.04 -1.79 -18.33
C LEU A 160 11.60 -0.42 -18.83
N LYS A 161 11.10 0.41 -17.93
CA LYS A 161 10.63 1.77 -18.20
C LYS A 161 11.63 2.79 -17.71
N LYS A 162 11.66 3.92 -18.40
CA LYS A 162 12.38 5.14 -17.99
C LYS A 162 11.70 5.75 -16.75
N CYS A 163 12.31 6.81 -16.21
CA CYS A 163 11.62 7.68 -15.27
C CYS A 163 10.27 8.16 -15.82
N LEU A 164 9.27 8.26 -14.96
CA LEU A 164 7.90 8.65 -15.33
C LEU A 164 7.82 10.01 -16.03
N LEU A 165 8.73 10.95 -15.74
CA LEU A 165 8.85 12.25 -16.42
C LEU A 165 9.20 12.14 -17.90
N CYS A 166 9.74 11.01 -18.36
CA CYS A 166 9.99 10.80 -19.78
C CYS A 166 8.69 10.51 -20.56
N TYR A 167 7.62 10.08 -19.88
CA TYR A 167 6.33 9.73 -20.48
C TYR A 167 5.22 10.73 -20.18
N SER A 168 5.37 11.49 -19.10
CA SER A 168 4.47 12.55 -18.68
C SER A 168 5.08 13.90 -19.06
N PRO A 169 4.35 14.82 -19.69
CA PRO A 169 4.85 16.17 -19.97
C PRO A 169 4.89 17.04 -18.70
N ALA A 170 5.04 16.44 -17.53
CA ALA A 170 5.07 17.13 -16.25
C ALA A 170 6.45 17.72 -15.97
N ASP A 171 6.50 18.69 -15.07
CA ASP A 171 7.70 19.49 -14.82
C ASP A 171 8.57 18.91 -13.71
N MET A 172 7.95 18.25 -12.71
CA MET A 172 8.64 17.77 -11.52
C MET A 172 7.89 16.61 -10.85
N ILE A 173 8.61 15.70 -10.19
CA ILE A 173 8.05 14.75 -9.21
C ILE A 173 8.43 15.21 -7.81
N THR A 174 7.48 15.19 -6.87
CA THR A 174 7.74 15.15 -5.42
C THR A 174 7.56 13.70 -4.96
N TYR A 175 8.62 13.07 -4.44
CA TYR A 175 8.58 11.65 -4.06
C TYR A 175 8.47 11.46 -2.55
N GLY A 176 8.04 10.30 -2.08
CA GLY A 176 7.93 10.01 -0.64
C GLY A 176 6.87 10.86 0.09
N MET A 177 7.17 11.28 1.32
CA MET A 177 6.28 12.11 2.15
C MET A 177 6.32 13.58 1.73
N GLY A 178 5.35 14.01 0.90
CA GLY A 178 5.43 15.27 0.16
C GLY A 178 5.09 16.56 0.93
N GLU A 179 4.71 16.50 2.21
CA GLU A 179 4.18 17.66 2.97
C GLU A 179 5.11 18.88 2.92
N LYS A 180 6.38 18.72 3.32
CA LYS A 180 7.37 19.82 3.35
C LYS A 180 7.70 20.34 1.95
N THR A 181 8.08 19.43 1.06
CA THR A 181 8.48 19.75 -0.32
C THR A 181 7.38 20.51 -1.06
N THR A 182 6.13 20.10 -0.90
CA THR A 182 5.02 20.71 -1.63
C THR A 182 4.69 22.11 -1.09
N ILE A 183 4.77 22.33 0.23
CA ILE A 183 4.66 23.69 0.80
C ILE A 183 5.76 24.59 0.28
N GLU A 184 7.01 24.12 0.32
CA GLU A 184 8.15 24.94 -0.10
C GLU A 184 8.08 25.27 -1.60
N LEU A 185 7.70 24.31 -2.44
CA LEU A 185 7.44 24.54 -3.85
C LEU A 185 6.37 25.61 -4.06
N ALA A 186 5.23 25.51 -3.35
CA ALA A 186 4.14 26.48 -3.46
C ALA A 186 4.58 27.89 -3.03
N ARG A 187 5.42 28.01 -1.98
CA ARG A 187 5.97 29.29 -1.52
C ARG A 187 6.87 29.92 -2.57
N ARG A 188 7.83 29.17 -3.11
CA ARG A 188 8.76 29.67 -4.14
C ARG A 188 8.03 30.13 -5.40
N LEU A 189 7.08 29.32 -5.89
CA LEU A 189 6.24 29.71 -7.03
C LEU A 189 5.39 30.96 -6.72
N SER A 190 4.84 31.07 -5.50
CA SER A 190 4.08 32.26 -5.09
C SER A 190 4.94 33.51 -4.97
N ASN A 191 6.25 33.37 -4.74
CA ASN A 191 7.23 34.45 -4.74
C ASN A 191 7.73 34.82 -6.14
N GLY A 192 7.23 34.16 -7.19
CA GLY A 192 7.55 34.47 -8.58
C GLY A 192 8.69 33.66 -9.19
N GLU A 193 9.27 32.69 -8.47
CA GLU A 193 10.22 31.75 -9.06
C GLU A 193 9.52 30.88 -10.12
N LYS A 194 10.23 30.57 -11.21
CA LYS A 194 9.71 29.64 -12.22
C LYS A 194 10.06 28.21 -11.81
N ILE A 195 9.16 27.26 -12.07
CA ILE A 195 9.42 25.85 -11.77
C ILE A 195 10.67 25.31 -12.49
N SER A 196 11.01 25.88 -13.65
CA SER A 196 12.22 25.54 -14.40
C SER A 196 13.52 25.88 -13.67
N ASP A 197 13.47 26.76 -12.68
CA ASP A 197 14.64 27.32 -12.01
C ASP A 197 14.81 26.68 -10.61
N ILE A 198 13.75 26.05 -10.08
CA ILE A 198 13.74 25.34 -8.80
C ILE A 198 14.39 23.96 -8.99
N ARG A 199 15.71 23.88 -8.81
CA ARG A 199 16.50 22.65 -9.02
C ARG A 199 17.20 22.14 -7.76
N ASP A 200 17.19 22.90 -6.68
CA ASP A 200 17.79 22.59 -5.38
C ASP A 200 16.80 22.03 -4.35
N LEU A 201 15.49 22.06 -4.67
CA LEU A 201 14.44 21.66 -3.73
C LEU A 201 14.59 20.18 -3.32
N PRO A 202 14.76 19.86 -2.03
CA PRO A 202 14.88 18.48 -1.59
C PRO A 202 13.66 17.64 -1.93
N GLN A 203 13.90 16.34 -2.13
CA GLN A 203 12.88 15.34 -2.39
C GLN A 203 12.11 15.56 -3.70
N THR A 204 12.79 16.12 -4.69
CA THR A 204 12.26 16.35 -6.03
C THR A 204 13.02 15.57 -7.10
N VAL A 205 12.37 15.35 -8.23
CA VAL A 205 12.99 14.81 -9.44
C VAL A 205 12.63 15.68 -10.63
N TYR A 206 13.60 15.94 -11.50
CA TYR A 206 13.42 16.69 -12.74
C TYR A 206 14.29 16.15 -13.87
N LEU A 207 13.94 16.51 -15.10
CA LEU A 207 14.78 16.28 -16.28
C LEU A 207 15.66 17.50 -16.56
N SER A 208 16.91 17.27 -16.93
CA SER A 208 17.87 18.32 -17.28
C SER A 208 18.85 17.85 -18.35
N ARG A 209 19.30 18.77 -19.21
CA ARG A 209 20.53 18.51 -19.99
C ARG A 209 21.73 18.54 -19.06
N LYS A 210 22.84 17.92 -19.47
CA LYS A 210 24.04 17.80 -18.64
C LYS A 210 24.61 19.18 -18.27
N GLU A 211 24.60 20.10 -19.23
CA GLU A 211 25.17 21.45 -19.10
C GLU A 211 24.32 22.35 -18.20
N ASP A 212 23.03 22.04 -18.06
CA ASP A 212 22.05 22.82 -17.27
C ASP A 212 21.96 22.34 -15.81
N ILE A 213 22.71 21.30 -15.42
CA ILE A 213 22.72 20.82 -14.03
C ILE A 213 23.44 21.86 -13.16
N ILE A 214 22.70 22.49 -12.24
CA ILE A 214 23.26 23.47 -11.30
C ILE A 214 24.40 22.82 -10.49
N GLY A 215 25.56 23.50 -10.49
CA GLY A 215 26.79 23.03 -9.84
C GLY A 215 27.53 21.93 -10.61
N GLY A 216 27.04 21.53 -11.80
CA GLY A 216 27.58 20.41 -12.55
C GLY A 216 27.36 19.06 -11.86
N ILE A 217 28.02 18.04 -12.41
CA ILE A 217 28.12 16.71 -11.78
C ILE A 217 29.44 16.69 -10.99
N THR A 218 29.37 16.37 -9.71
CA THR A 218 30.48 16.42 -8.75
C THR A 218 30.78 15.04 -8.18
N ASP A 219 31.91 14.89 -7.48
CA ASP A 219 32.28 13.64 -6.80
C ASP A 219 31.33 13.27 -5.63
N HIS A 220 30.48 14.21 -5.21
CA HIS A 220 29.43 13.97 -4.22
C HIS A 220 28.15 13.38 -4.81
N ASP A 221 28.03 13.35 -6.14
CA ASP A 221 26.90 12.78 -6.85
C ASP A 221 27.10 11.28 -7.11
N ILE A 222 25.99 10.54 -7.16
CA ILE A 222 26.00 9.16 -7.66
C ILE A 222 25.43 9.17 -9.08
N VAL A 223 26.30 8.94 -10.06
CA VAL A 223 25.90 8.74 -11.45
C VAL A 223 25.57 7.26 -11.66
N LEU A 224 24.29 6.99 -11.87
CA LEU A 224 23.76 5.68 -12.20
C LEU A 224 24.04 5.33 -13.66
N HIS A 225 24.09 4.03 -13.96
CA HIS A 225 24.11 3.54 -15.34
C HIS A 225 22.91 4.10 -16.10
N SER A 226 23.13 4.50 -17.36
CA SER A 226 22.08 5.07 -18.20
C SER A 226 20.93 4.08 -18.43
N HIS A 227 19.75 4.60 -18.75
CA HIS A 227 18.62 3.75 -19.14
C HIS A 227 18.99 2.85 -20.33
N GLU A 228 19.65 3.40 -21.33
CA GLU A 228 20.07 2.71 -22.55
C GLU A 228 21.07 1.58 -22.27
N GLU A 229 21.93 1.75 -21.26
CA GLU A 229 22.82 0.71 -20.77
C GLU A 229 22.07 -0.37 -19.99
N CYS A 230 21.15 0.01 -19.10
CA CYS A 230 20.32 -0.92 -18.33
C CYS A 230 19.46 -1.84 -19.22
N MET A 231 19.05 -1.35 -20.40
CA MET A 231 18.35 -2.14 -21.41
C MET A 231 19.22 -3.26 -22.01
N LYS A 232 20.53 -3.06 -22.06
CA LYS A 232 21.50 -4.01 -22.63
C LYS A 232 22.15 -4.89 -21.57
N ASN A 233 22.26 -4.40 -20.33
CA ASN A 233 22.94 -5.08 -19.24
C ASN A 233 22.07 -5.15 -17.97
N LYS A 234 21.58 -6.35 -17.65
CA LYS A 234 20.76 -6.59 -16.45
C LYS A 234 21.51 -6.42 -15.14
N LYS A 235 22.84 -6.60 -15.12
CA LYS A 235 23.66 -6.33 -13.92
C LYS A 235 23.77 -4.83 -13.65
N ALA A 236 23.89 -4.01 -14.69
CA ALA A 236 23.88 -2.55 -14.55
C ALA A 236 22.56 -2.06 -13.92
N GLN A 237 21.42 -2.63 -14.32
CA GLN A 237 20.13 -2.33 -13.68
C GLN A 237 20.10 -2.77 -12.19
N ALA A 238 20.64 -3.96 -11.88
CA ALA A 238 20.71 -4.46 -10.51
C ALA A 238 21.58 -3.55 -9.60
N GLU A 239 22.75 -3.13 -10.09
CA GLU A 239 23.64 -2.20 -9.40
C GLU A 239 23.00 -0.82 -9.19
N ASN A 240 22.25 -0.32 -10.19
CA ASN A 240 21.50 0.91 -10.05
C ASN A 240 20.46 0.83 -8.92
N PHE A 241 19.71 -0.28 -8.85
CA PHE A 241 18.74 -0.46 -7.77
C PHE A 241 19.41 -0.46 -6.40
N LYS A 242 20.55 -1.14 -6.23
CA LYS A 242 21.28 -1.14 -4.96
C LYS A 242 21.59 0.29 -4.50
N ASN A 243 22.11 1.13 -5.40
CA ASN A 243 22.38 2.53 -5.09
C ASN A 243 21.10 3.29 -4.69
N VAL A 244 20.01 3.12 -5.45
CA VAL A 244 18.71 3.75 -5.14
C VAL A 244 18.17 3.31 -3.79
N GLU A 245 18.24 2.01 -3.46
CA GLU A 245 17.77 1.48 -2.18
C GLU A 245 18.63 1.97 -1.01
N GLU A 246 19.96 1.95 -1.15
CA GLU A 246 20.87 2.47 -0.11
C GLU A 246 20.58 3.95 0.18
N GLN A 247 20.51 4.79 -0.86
CA GLN A 247 20.24 6.21 -0.71
C GLN A 247 18.85 6.49 -0.14
N SER A 248 17.83 5.70 -0.49
CA SER A 248 16.48 5.83 0.08
C SER A 248 16.42 5.47 1.57
N ASN A 249 17.41 4.75 2.08
CA ASN A 249 17.47 4.28 3.47
C ASN A 249 18.46 5.08 4.35
N MET A 250 19.18 6.05 3.78
CA MET A 250 20.14 6.90 4.50
C MET A 250 19.47 8.15 5.08
N MET A 251 19.99 8.65 6.22
CA MET A 251 19.55 9.94 6.77
C MET A 251 20.00 11.12 5.89
N HIS A 252 21.19 10.99 5.30
CA HIS A 252 21.79 11.97 4.40
C HIS A 252 22.10 11.30 3.08
N ALA A 253 21.13 11.31 2.17
CA ALA A 253 21.31 10.73 0.84
C ALA A 253 22.12 11.66 -0.06
N GLN A 254 22.79 11.08 -1.04
CA GLN A 254 23.43 11.78 -2.14
C GLN A 254 22.44 12.01 -3.28
N ARG A 255 22.67 13.04 -4.09
CA ARG A 255 21.91 13.29 -5.32
C ARG A 255 22.22 12.17 -6.32
N LEU A 256 21.16 11.60 -6.91
CA LEU A 256 21.29 10.54 -7.92
C LEU A 256 21.05 11.14 -9.30
N LEU A 257 21.85 10.74 -10.28
CA LEU A 257 21.70 11.15 -11.67
C LEU A 257 21.68 9.92 -12.57
N GLN A 258 20.69 9.82 -13.46
CA GLN A 258 20.62 8.75 -14.45
C GLN A 258 20.49 9.34 -15.86
N GLY A 259 21.42 8.96 -16.75
CA GLY A 259 21.33 9.30 -18.16
C GLY A 259 20.12 8.63 -18.83
N VAL A 260 19.37 9.39 -19.65
CA VAL A 260 18.24 8.90 -20.45
C VAL A 260 17.98 9.85 -21.62
N ASP A 261 17.83 9.33 -22.83
CA ASP A 261 17.49 10.11 -24.04
C ASP A 261 18.38 11.36 -24.24
N GLY A 262 19.69 11.24 -24.02
CA GLY A 262 20.65 12.35 -24.13
C GLY A 262 20.52 13.43 -23.05
N ARG A 263 19.73 13.19 -21.99
CA ARG A 263 19.53 14.06 -20.82
C ARG A 263 19.76 13.26 -19.53
N TYR A 264 19.53 13.90 -18.39
CA TYR A 264 19.62 13.29 -17.07
C TYR A 264 18.29 13.42 -16.32
N VAL A 265 17.89 12.34 -15.66
CA VAL A 265 16.98 12.37 -14.51
C VAL A 265 17.82 12.73 -13.31
N VAL A 266 17.50 13.85 -12.66
CA VAL A 266 18.17 14.30 -11.44
C VAL A 266 17.23 14.10 -10.26
N ILE A 267 17.66 13.34 -9.26
CA ILE A 267 16.90 13.02 -8.06
C ILE A 267 17.60 13.69 -6.89
N ASN A 268 16.97 14.75 -6.36
CA ASN A 268 17.50 15.45 -5.20
C ASN A 268 17.31 14.62 -3.92
N PRO A 269 18.25 14.72 -2.95
CA PRO A 269 18.13 14.04 -1.66
C PRO A 269 16.80 14.32 -0.95
N PRO A 270 16.24 13.37 -0.20
CA PRO A 270 15.00 13.58 0.53
C PRO A 270 15.22 14.51 1.73
N TYR A 271 14.13 15.03 2.30
CA TYR A 271 14.21 15.64 3.62
C TYR A 271 14.58 14.58 4.68
N PRO A 272 15.19 14.97 5.81
CA PRO A 272 15.31 14.07 6.96
C PRO A 272 13.91 13.62 7.42
N PRO A 273 13.82 12.48 8.15
CA PRO A 273 12.57 12.03 8.74
C PRO A 273 11.87 13.15 9.52
N MET A 274 10.54 13.23 9.39
CA MET A 274 9.75 14.25 10.08
C MET A 274 9.92 14.15 11.59
N THR A 275 9.97 15.28 12.27
CA THR A 275 9.91 15.31 13.74
C THR A 275 8.50 14.98 14.23
N THR A 276 8.35 14.72 15.53
CA THR A 276 7.04 14.49 16.16
C THR A 276 6.10 15.67 15.92
N GLU A 277 6.60 16.89 16.08
CA GLU A 277 5.84 18.14 15.95
C GLU A 277 5.36 18.35 14.51
N GLU A 278 6.21 18.04 13.53
CA GLU A 278 5.86 18.13 12.12
C GLU A 278 4.83 17.08 11.72
N LEU A 279 4.93 15.87 12.30
CA LEU A 279 3.96 14.81 12.06
C LEU A 279 2.61 15.17 12.71
N ASP A 280 2.61 15.62 13.96
CA ASP A 280 1.42 16.09 14.65
C ASP A 280 0.75 17.25 13.91
N ALA A 281 1.52 18.22 13.40
CA ALA A 281 1.01 19.33 12.61
C ALA A 281 0.28 18.87 11.33
N SER A 282 0.64 17.71 10.76
CA SER A 282 -0.04 17.11 9.61
C SER A 282 -1.31 16.33 10.00
N PHE A 283 -1.25 15.58 11.11
CA PHE A 283 -2.37 14.75 11.59
C PHE A 283 -3.46 15.55 12.32
N ASP A 284 -3.11 16.68 12.93
CA ASP A 284 -4.03 17.51 13.72
C ASP A 284 -4.79 18.55 12.87
N LEU A 285 -4.57 18.59 11.55
CA LEU A 285 -5.32 19.44 10.63
C LEU A 285 -6.83 19.14 10.71
N PRO A 286 -7.71 20.08 10.33
CA PRO A 286 -9.16 19.96 10.53
C PRO A 286 -9.82 19.02 9.50
N TYR A 287 -9.42 17.75 9.48
CA TYR A 287 -10.05 16.71 8.69
C TYR A 287 -11.48 16.45 9.19
N THR A 288 -12.41 16.32 8.26
CA THR A 288 -13.77 15.88 8.56
C THR A 288 -13.84 14.37 8.87
N ARG A 289 -12.85 13.59 8.40
CA ARG A 289 -12.81 12.12 8.44
C ARG A 289 -14.02 11.48 7.74
N GLN A 290 -14.58 12.17 6.75
CA GLN A 290 -15.75 11.72 6.00
C GLN A 290 -15.47 11.72 4.49
N PRO A 291 -16.14 10.85 3.71
CA PRO A 291 -16.25 11.03 2.27
C PRO A 291 -16.90 12.36 1.94
N HIS A 292 -16.45 13.01 0.86
CA HIS A 292 -17.05 14.25 0.41
C HIS A 292 -18.56 14.09 0.11
N PRO A 293 -19.44 15.04 0.50
CA PRO A 293 -20.89 14.94 0.29
C PRO A 293 -21.34 14.70 -1.16
N LYS A 294 -20.48 15.01 -2.15
CA LYS A 294 -20.72 14.72 -3.59
C LYS A 294 -21.09 13.27 -3.86
N TYR A 295 -20.65 12.33 -3.02
CA TYR A 295 -20.91 10.90 -3.20
C TYR A 295 -22.31 10.48 -2.76
N LYS A 296 -23.10 11.36 -2.14
CA LYS A 296 -24.51 11.12 -1.76
C LYS A 296 -24.72 9.80 -0.98
N GLY A 297 -23.82 9.50 -0.05
CA GLY A 297 -23.89 8.31 0.80
C GLY A 297 -23.49 6.99 0.13
N LYS A 298 -22.93 7.02 -1.09
CA LYS A 298 -22.36 5.83 -1.73
C LYS A 298 -21.25 5.22 -0.88
N ARG A 299 -21.19 3.89 -0.87
CA ARG A 299 -20.18 3.14 -0.11
C ARG A 299 -18.82 3.33 -0.77
N ILE A 300 -17.77 3.58 0.00
CA ILE A 300 -16.39 3.53 -0.50
C ILE A 300 -15.64 2.49 0.33
N PRO A 301 -15.26 1.33 -0.24
CA PRO A 301 -14.71 0.21 0.54
C PRO A 301 -13.49 0.59 1.41
N ALA A 302 -12.60 1.44 0.89
CA ALA A 302 -11.45 1.94 1.65
C ALA A 302 -11.87 2.74 2.89
N TYR A 303 -12.94 3.54 2.79
CA TYR A 303 -13.47 4.30 3.93
C TYR A 303 -13.99 3.38 5.04
N ASP A 304 -14.72 2.32 4.68
CA ASP A 304 -15.25 1.36 5.65
C ASP A 304 -14.15 0.71 6.49
N MET A 305 -12.98 0.46 5.87
CA MET A 305 -11.85 -0.14 6.56
C MET A 305 -11.16 0.83 7.53
N ILE A 306 -11.04 2.10 7.16
CA ILE A 306 -10.15 3.06 7.83
C ILE A 306 -10.85 4.03 8.77
N LYS A 307 -12.17 4.21 8.68
CA LYS A 307 -12.88 5.30 9.38
C LYS A 307 -12.68 5.31 10.92
N PHE A 308 -12.49 4.13 11.51
CA PHE A 308 -12.23 3.94 12.95
C PHE A 308 -10.79 3.48 13.24
N SER A 309 -9.87 3.73 12.31
CA SER A 309 -8.45 3.50 12.50
C SER A 309 -7.72 4.80 12.85
N VAL A 310 -6.66 4.67 13.65
CA VAL A 310 -5.75 5.76 14.03
C VAL A 310 -4.32 5.30 13.77
N ASN A 311 -3.60 6.07 12.95
CA ASN A 311 -2.19 5.79 12.64
C ASN A 311 -1.29 6.48 13.68
N ILE A 312 -0.39 5.76 14.34
CA ILE A 312 0.44 6.28 15.44
C ILE A 312 1.87 6.63 15.00
N HIS A 313 2.34 6.12 13.86
CA HIS A 313 3.68 6.39 13.33
C HIS A 313 3.78 6.13 11.82
N ARG A 314 4.81 6.72 11.21
CA ARG A 314 5.24 6.46 9.83
C ARG A 314 6.65 5.88 9.79
N GLY A 315 6.96 5.19 8.71
CA GLY A 315 8.25 4.52 8.48
C GLY A 315 8.26 3.06 8.91
N CYS A 316 9.21 2.31 8.37
CA CYS A 316 9.39 0.89 8.72
C CYS A 316 10.84 0.45 8.51
N PHE A 317 11.52 0.09 9.60
CA PHE A 317 12.90 -0.44 9.55
C PHE A 317 12.96 -1.93 9.18
N GLY A 318 11.82 -2.54 8.83
CA GLY A 318 11.70 -3.94 8.50
C GLY A 318 12.48 -4.33 7.24
N GLY A 319 12.46 -3.47 6.21
CA GLY A 319 13.22 -3.65 4.98
C GLY A 319 12.89 -4.92 4.19
N CYS A 320 11.64 -5.42 4.25
CA CYS A 320 11.20 -6.61 3.52
C CYS A 320 11.42 -6.42 2.01
N ALA A 321 11.96 -7.42 1.33
CA ALA A 321 12.45 -7.27 -0.05
C ALA A 321 11.35 -6.94 -1.09
N PHE A 322 10.09 -7.22 -0.76
CA PHE A 322 8.91 -7.02 -1.60
C PHE A 322 8.03 -5.84 -1.17
N CYS A 323 8.48 -5.04 -0.19
CA CYS A 323 7.71 -3.94 0.40
C CYS A 323 8.34 -2.59 0.05
N THR A 324 7.51 -1.60 -0.27
CA THR A 324 7.94 -0.25 -0.68
C THR A 324 7.84 0.79 0.43
N ILE A 325 7.44 0.40 1.65
CA ILE A 325 7.24 1.34 2.75
C ILE A 325 8.52 2.10 3.07
N SER A 326 9.67 1.42 3.15
CA SER A 326 10.95 2.11 3.39
C SER A 326 11.33 3.05 2.26
N ALA A 327 11.05 2.68 1.01
CA ALA A 327 11.33 3.51 -0.16
C ALA A 327 10.40 4.74 -0.29
N HIS A 328 9.21 4.71 0.34
CA HIS A 328 8.22 5.78 0.26
C HIS A 328 8.13 6.62 1.55
N GLN A 329 8.03 5.98 2.72
CA GLN A 329 7.94 6.65 4.03
C GLN A 329 9.30 6.77 4.75
N GLY A 330 10.32 6.03 4.31
CA GLY A 330 11.62 5.97 4.97
C GLY A 330 11.77 4.77 5.92
N LYS A 331 13.04 4.44 6.20
CA LYS A 331 13.44 3.37 7.13
C LYS A 331 13.21 3.75 8.60
N PHE A 332 13.40 5.03 8.94
CA PHE A 332 13.35 5.52 10.31
C PHE A 332 11.91 5.78 10.75
N ILE A 333 11.62 5.50 12.02
CA ILE A 333 10.28 5.69 12.58
C ILE A 333 10.11 7.14 13.03
N SER A 334 9.10 7.81 12.47
CA SER A 334 8.59 9.10 12.95
C SER A 334 7.29 8.85 13.70
N CYS A 335 7.28 9.13 15.00
CA CYS A 335 6.14 8.89 15.88
C CYS A 335 5.32 10.16 16.04
N ARG A 336 3.99 10.01 16.15
CA ARG A 336 3.13 11.09 16.64
C ARG A 336 3.30 11.22 18.14
N SER A 337 2.94 12.37 18.70
CA SER A 337 2.83 12.49 20.16
C SER A 337 1.64 11.69 20.67
N LYS A 338 1.72 11.28 21.94
CA LYS A 338 0.57 10.70 22.64
C LYS A 338 -0.61 11.66 22.61
N GLU A 339 -0.37 12.94 22.80
CA GLU A 339 -1.38 13.98 22.84
C GLU A 339 -2.13 14.09 21.50
N SER A 340 -1.44 14.07 20.37
CA SER A 340 -2.06 14.05 19.04
C SER A 340 -2.89 12.79 18.81
N ILE A 341 -2.35 11.61 19.15
CA ILE A 341 -3.08 10.33 19.04
C ILE A 341 -4.38 10.39 19.85
N MET A 342 -4.29 10.86 21.10
CA MET A 342 -5.44 10.96 22.00
C MET A 342 -6.49 11.97 21.50
N ARG A 343 -6.08 13.09 20.87
CA ARG A 343 -7.01 14.03 20.22
C ARG A 343 -7.76 13.36 19.07
N GLU A 344 -7.08 12.63 18.20
CA GLU A 344 -7.74 11.95 17.08
C GLU A 344 -8.67 10.83 17.55
N VAL A 345 -8.28 10.04 18.56
CA VAL A 345 -9.16 9.02 19.14
C VAL A 345 -10.44 9.65 19.71
N LYS A 346 -10.35 10.80 20.38
CA LYS A 346 -11.54 11.53 20.86
C LYS A 346 -12.45 11.97 19.71
N GLN A 347 -11.88 12.44 18.60
CA GLN A 347 -12.67 12.76 17.40
C GLN A 347 -13.37 11.52 16.83
N VAL A 348 -12.72 10.35 16.85
CA VAL A 348 -13.31 9.09 16.42
C VAL A 348 -14.46 8.66 17.34
N ILE A 349 -14.32 8.85 18.67
CA ILE A 349 -15.37 8.56 19.65
C ILE A 349 -16.64 9.37 19.36
N GLU A 350 -16.49 10.62 18.91
CA GLU A 350 -17.61 11.51 18.59
C GLU A 350 -18.32 11.20 17.25
N MET A 351 -17.79 10.26 16.46
CA MET A 351 -18.38 9.90 15.16
C MET A 351 -19.73 9.16 15.36
N PRO A 352 -20.78 9.47 14.57
CA PRO A 352 -22.14 8.92 14.75
C PRO A 352 -22.23 7.38 14.80
N ASP A 353 -21.44 6.73 13.94
CA ASP A 353 -21.46 5.28 13.76
C ASP A 353 -20.48 4.55 14.70
N PHE A 354 -19.72 5.27 15.52
CA PHE A 354 -18.74 4.66 16.41
C PHE A 354 -19.43 3.97 17.59
N LYS A 355 -19.12 2.69 17.80
CA LYS A 355 -19.73 1.85 18.85
C LYS A 355 -18.75 1.41 19.93
N GLY A 356 -17.59 2.07 20.01
CA GLY A 356 -16.54 1.81 20.98
C GLY A 356 -15.43 0.88 20.52
N ASN A 357 -15.37 0.50 19.24
CA ASN A 357 -14.33 -0.38 18.71
C ASN A 357 -13.43 0.38 17.73
N LEU A 358 -12.18 0.64 18.08
CA LEU A 358 -11.18 1.08 17.09
C LEU A 358 -10.78 -0.12 16.23
N SER A 359 -10.82 0.04 14.90
CA SER A 359 -10.50 -1.03 13.96
C SER A 359 -9.00 -1.29 13.84
N ASP A 360 -8.19 -0.26 14.07
CA ASP A 360 -6.73 -0.35 14.15
C ASP A 360 -6.17 0.83 14.95
N LEU A 361 -5.22 0.56 15.85
CA LEU A 361 -4.38 1.55 16.51
C LEU A 361 -2.92 1.22 16.20
N GLY A 362 -2.44 1.64 15.04
CA GLY A 362 -1.26 1.02 14.44
C GLY A 362 -0.50 1.90 13.45
N GLY A 363 0.29 1.26 12.60
CA GLY A 363 1.13 1.91 11.62
C GLY A 363 1.63 0.87 10.62
N PRO A 364 2.61 1.20 9.75
CA PRO A 364 3.21 0.24 8.82
C PRO A 364 3.52 -1.13 9.44
N SER A 365 4.02 -1.13 10.67
CA SER A 365 4.03 -2.26 11.59
C SER A 365 3.66 -1.74 12.96
N ALA A 366 2.65 -2.32 13.61
CA ALA A 366 2.07 -1.72 14.81
C ALA A 366 3.08 -1.60 15.97
N ASN A 367 3.91 -2.62 16.15
CA ASN A 367 4.86 -2.73 17.27
C ASN A 367 6.21 -2.03 17.06
N MET A 368 6.27 -0.94 16.27
CA MET A 368 7.50 -0.17 16.05
C MET A 368 7.48 1.24 16.68
N TYR A 369 6.36 1.65 17.25
CA TYR A 369 6.22 2.98 17.85
C TYR A 369 7.24 3.20 18.98
N GLY A 370 7.90 4.36 18.98
CA GLY A 370 8.91 4.74 19.96
C GLY A 370 10.30 4.10 19.76
N MET A 371 10.45 3.18 18.81
CA MET A 371 11.72 2.51 18.53
C MET A 371 12.61 3.35 17.62
N SER A 372 13.90 3.41 17.96
CA SER A 372 14.91 4.09 17.16
C SER A 372 16.31 3.59 17.54
N GLY A 373 17.34 3.95 16.76
CA GLY A 373 18.72 3.65 17.14
C GLY A 373 19.13 4.39 18.42
N ARG A 374 19.84 3.70 19.32
CA ARG A 374 20.38 4.21 20.58
C ARG A 374 21.50 5.23 20.33
N ASN A 375 22.43 4.91 19.44
CA ASN A 375 23.46 5.82 18.92
C ASN A 375 22.99 6.43 17.58
N LYS A 376 22.70 7.73 17.58
CA LYS A 376 22.23 8.47 16.39
C LYS A 376 23.32 8.68 15.35
N ASN A 377 24.55 8.99 15.76
CA ASN A 377 25.70 9.17 14.86
C ASN A 377 25.99 7.91 14.03
N ALA A 378 25.76 6.72 14.60
CA ALA A 378 25.87 5.46 13.87
C ALA A 378 24.75 5.28 12.84
N CYS A 379 23.52 5.71 13.16
CA CYS A 379 22.38 5.66 12.25
C CYS A 379 22.54 6.61 11.05
N GLU A 380 23.11 7.80 11.25
CA GLU A 380 23.33 8.79 10.19
C GLU A 380 24.20 8.26 9.05
N LYS A 381 25.15 7.36 9.36
CA LYS A 381 26.08 6.74 8.40
C LYS A 381 25.58 5.38 7.89
N CYS A 382 24.43 4.89 8.36
CA CYS A 382 23.98 3.52 8.14
C CYS A 382 23.31 3.35 6.76
N ARG A 383 23.91 2.50 5.91
CA ARG A 383 23.37 2.14 4.59
C ARG A 383 22.50 0.87 4.58
N ARG A 384 22.40 0.17 5.71
CA ARG A 384 21.65 -1.10 5.77
C ARG A 384 20.18 -0.86 5.38
N PRO A 385 19.58 -1.72 4.53
CA PRO A 385 18.18 -1.60 4.15
C PRO A 385 17.23 -2.07 5.25
N SER A 386 17.70 -2.86 6.21
CA SER A 386 16.91 -3.38 7.34
C SER A 386 17.69 -3.29 8.64
N CYS A 387 16.99 -2.91 9.72
CA CYS A 387 17.52 -2.96 11.08
C CYS A 387 17.27 -4.30 11.77
N VAL A 388 16.46 -5.19 11.18
CA VAL A 388 16.01 -6.45 11.78
C VAL A 388 16.44 -7.68 10.99
N HIS A 389 17.10 -7.50 9.84
CA HIS A 389 17.61 -8.56 8.99
C HIS A 389 19.09 -8.32 8.63
N PRO A 390 19.94 -9.37 8.55
CA PRO A 390 19.66 -10.77 8.89
C PRO A 390 19.52 -11.02 10.40
N GLN A 391 20.04 -10.11 11.21
CA GLN A 391 19.86 -10.08 12.65
C GLN A 391 19.46 -8.68 13.09
N ILE A 392 18.79 -8.61 14.24
CA ILE A 392 18.41 -7.35 14.87
C ILE A 392 19.67 -6.55 15.19
N CYS A 393 19.68 -5.29 14.74
CA CYS A 393 20.79 -4.39 14.93
C CYS A 393 21.01 -4.17 16.43
N PRO A 394 22.23 -4.35 16.95
CA PRO A 394 22.51 -4.14 18.38
C PRO A 394 22.31 -2.68 18.81
N ASN A 395 22.27 -1.74 17.86
CA ASN A 395 21.97 -0.34 18.12
C ASN A 395 20.47 -0.05 18.21
N LEU A 396 19.58 -0.97 17.81
CA LEU A 396 18.14 -0.72 17.79
C LEU A 396 17.57 -0.78 19.23
N ASN A 397 16.79 0.24 19.61
CA ASN A 397 15.92 0.13 20.77
C ASN A 397 14.72 -0.76 20.42
N THR A 398 14.48 -1.80 21.22
CA THR A 398 13.37 -2.75 21.06
C THR A 398 12.36 -2.65 22.21
N ASP A 399 12.42 -1.57 22.99
CA ASP A 399 11.50 -1.32 24.09
C ASP A 399 10.09 -0.96 23.60
N HIS A 400 9.09 -1.66 24.12
CA HIS A 400 7.67 -1.46 23.80
C HIS A 400 6.92 -0.63 24.86
N SER A 401 7.59 -0.14 25.91
CA SER A 401 6.98 0.59 27.02
C SER A 401 6.13 1.79 26.57
N LYS A 402 6.64 2.58 25.61
CA LYS A 402 5.92 3.73 25.04
C LYS A 402 4.65 3.33 24.31
N LEU A 403 4.66 2.19 23.62
CA LEU A 403 3.48 1.70 22.91
C LEU A 403 2.42 1.18 23.89
N LEU A 404 2.83 0.45 24.93
CA LEU A 404 1.96 0.04 26.02
C LEU A 404 1.27 1.24 26.68
N ASP A 405 2.00 2.33 26.92
CA ASP A 405 1.42 3.55 27.47
C ASP A 405 0.34 4.17 26.55
N ILE A 406 0.54 4.16 25.23
CA ILE A 406 -0.49 4.58 24.27
C ILE A 406 -1.73 3.69 24.38
N TYR A 407 -1.55 2.37 24.33
CA TYR A 407 -2.67 1.41 24.32
C TYR A 407 -3.52 1.55 25.59
N ARG A 408 -2.88 1.54 26.76
CA ARG A 408 -3.56 1.72 28.05
C ARG A 408 -4.28 3.05 28.16
N SER A 409 -3.66 4.11 27.65
CA SER A 409 -4.27 5.44 27.70
C SER A 409 -5.49 5.55 26.80
N VAL A 410 -5.43 4.95 25.60
CA VAL A 410 -6.57 4.88 24.68
C VAL A 410 -7.70 4.04 25.27
N ASP A 411 -7.39 2.87 25.82
CA ASP A 411 -8.38 1.97 26.42
C ASP A 411 -9.03 2.56 27.68
N ALA A 412 -8.35 3.46 28.39
CA ALA A 412 -8.90 4.18 29.53
C ALA A 412 -9.88 5.30 29.14
N LEU A 413 -10.02 5.66 27.86
CA LEU A 413 -10.92 6.73 27.44
C LEU A 413 -12.39 6.32 27.54
N PRO A 414 -13.27 7.16 28.15
CA PRO A 414 -14.71 6.94 28.08
C PRO A 414 -15.19 6.88 26.63
N GLY A 415 -15.89 5.80 26.29
CA GLY A 415 -16.39 5.56 24.94
C GLY A 415 -15.59 4.52 24.14
N ILE A 416 -14.36 4.19 24.57
CA ILE A 416 -13.63 3.03 24.05
C ILE A 416 -14.06 1.78 24.83
N LYS A 417 -14.42 0.73 24.09
CA LYS A 417 -14.66 -0.62 24.61
C LYS A 417 -13.48 -1.54 24.29
N HIS A 418 -12.98 -1.45 23.05
CA HIS A 418 -11.84 -2.20 22.58
C HIS A 418 -11.04 -1.37 21.58
N SER A 419 -9.71 -1.40 21.70
CA SER A 419 -8.81 -0.97 20.64
C SER A 419 -8.16 -2.18 19.98
N TYR A 420 -8.44 -2.44 18.71
CA TYR A 420 -7.86 -3.59 18.01
C TYR A 420 -6.59 -3.22 17.25
N ILE A 421 -5.71 -4.19 17.07
CA ILE A 421 -4.56 -4.09 16.15
C ILE A 421 -4.91 -4.85 14.86
N GLY A 422 -5.36 -4.11 13.85
CA GLY A 422 -5.60 -4.61 12.50
C GLY A 422 -4.35 -4.62 11.63
N SER A 423 -3.35 -3.82 12.00
CA SER A 423 -2.01 -3.76 11.41
C SER A 423 -1.16 -4.98 11.73
N GLY A 424 -0.19 -5.29 10.86
CA GLY A 424 0.75 -6.39 11.08
C GLY A 424 1.69 -6.13 12.25
N VAL A 425 2.07 -7.21 12.96
CA VAL A 425 3.08 -7.20 14.04
C VAL A 425 4.30 -8.03 13.67
N ARG A 426 5.47 -7.59 14.13
CA ARG A 426 6.76 -8.28 13.94
C ARG A 426 7.08 -9.13 15.16
N TYR A 427 6.83 -10.43 15.06
CA TYR A 427 7.09 -11.39 16.15
C TYR A 427 8.58 -11.55 16.46
N ASP A 428 9.48 -11.30 15.52
CA ASP A 428 10.92 -11.28 15.75
C ASP A 428 11.34 -10.18 16.74
N LEU A 429 10.64 -9.04 16.77
CA LEU A 429 10.84 -8.02 17.80
C LEU A 429 10.33 -8.47 19.17
N LEU A 430 9.27 -9.28 19.21
CA LEU A 430 8.68 -9.79 20.46
C LEU A 430 9.52 -10.90 21.09
N LEU A 431 10.16 -11.71 20.25
CA LEU A 431 11.00 -12.83 20.65
C LEU A 431 12.44 -12.43 20.92
N HIS A 432 12.85 -11.23 20.49
CA HIS A 432 14.22 -10.75 20.69
C HIS A 432 14.55 -10.63 22.19
N ARG A 433 15.75 -11.11 22.55
CA ARG A 433 16.35 -10.91 23.87
C ARG A 433 17.52 -9.95 23.75
N SER A 434 17.30 -8.73 24.22
CA SER A 434 18.33 -7.70 24.29
C SER A 434 19.12 -7.82 25.61
N LYS A 435 20.21 -7.06 25.75
CA LYS A 435 20.95 -6.95 27.03
C LYS A 435 20.20 -6.15 28.10
N ASP A 436 19.10 -5.50 27.72
CA ASP A 436 18.30 -4.63 28.58
C ASP A 436 17.08 -5.41 29.09
N GLU A 437 17.13 -5.84 30.34
CA GLU A 437 16.07 -6.63 30.97
C GLU A 437 14.74 -5.86 31.06
N ALA A 438 14.78 -4.52 31.17
CA ALA A 438 13.56 -3.72 31.16
C ALA A 438 12.87 -3.79 29.79
N SER A 439 13.65 -3.65 28.71
CA SER A 439 13.15 -3.85 27.34
C SER A 439 12.58 -5.27 27.13
N ASN A 440 13.26 -6.29 27.64
CA ASN A 440 12.80 -7.68 27.54
C ASN A 440 11.47 -7.90 28.27
N LYS A 441 11.31 -7.31 29.46
CA LYS A 441 10.07 -7.32 30.23
C LYS A 441 8.95 -6.59 29.50
N ALA A 442 9.22 -5.41 28.96
CA ALA A 442 8.23 -4.63 28.19
C ALA A 442 7.75 -5.39 26.94
N ALA A 443 8.63 -6.11 26.23
CA ALA A 443 8.25 -6.94 25.09
C ALA A 443 7.33 -8.12 25.50
N MET A 444 7.58 -8.73 26.65
CA MET A 444 6.73 -9.80 27.20
C MET A 444 5.36 -9.26 27.63
N GLU A 445 5.34 -8.11 28.28
CA GLU A 445 4.12 -7.40 28.69
C GLU A 445 3.29 -7.00 27.48
N TYR A 446 3.91 -6.40 26.45
CA TYR A 446 3.27 -6.11 25.17
C TYR A 446 2.68 -7.35 24.50
N THR A 447 3.42 -8.47 24.49
CA THR A 447 2.93 -9.70 23.87
C THR A 447 1.66 -10.21 24.57
N ARG A 448 1.62 -10.18 25.90
CA ARG A 448 0.42 -10.56 26.66
C ARG A 448 -0.72 -9.56 26.42
N GLU A 449 -0.44 -8.26 26.49
CA GLU A 449 -1.45 -7.21 26.30
C GLU A 449 -2.08 -7.25 24.90
N LEU A 450 -1.27 -7.40 23.85
CA LEU A 450 -1.71 -7.58 22.46
C LEU A 450 -2.74 -8.72 22.34
N ILE A 451 -2.40 -9.89 22.86
CA ILE A 451 -3.24 -11.10 22.75
C ILE A 451 -4.50 -10.96 23.60
N CYS A 452 -4.39 -10.48 24.83
CA CYS A 452 -5.51 -10.40 25.76
C CYS A 452 -6.52 -9.30 25.39
N HIS A 453 -6.07 -8.15 24.89
CA HIS A 453 -6.91 -6.96 24.78
C HIS A 453 -7.14 -6.47 23.35
N HIS A 454 -6.20 -6.72 22.44
CA HIS A 454 -6.21 -6.03 21.14
C HIS A 454 -6.40 -6.94 19.91
N VAL A 455 -6.70 -8.23 20.12
CA VAL A 455 -7.02 -9.19 19.03
C VAL A 455 -8.53 -9.43 18.97
N SER A 456 -9.17 -9.06 17.86
CA SER A 456 -10.61 -9.22 17.61
C SER A 456 -11.04 -10.65 17.21
N GLY A 457 -10.31 -11.65 17.70
CA GLY A 457 -10.49 -13.08 17.39
C GLY A 457 -9.46 -13.64 16.42
N ARG A 458 -8.88 -12.81 15.54
CA ARG A 458 -7.87 -13.25 14.59
C ARG A 458 -6.66 -12.33 14.58
N LEU A 459 -5.49 -12.86 14.94
CA LEU A 459 -4.22 -12.12 14.89
C LEU A 459 -3.55 -12.34 13.54
N LYS A 460 -3.34 -11.25 12.80
CA LYS A 460 -2.64 -11.28 11.51
C LYS A 460 -1.13 -11.30 11.75
N VAL A 461 -0.48 -12.35 11.27
CA VAL A 461 0.98 -12.49 11.33
C VAL A 461 1.50 -12.87 9.95
N ALA A 462 2.66 -12.34 9.58
CA ALA A 462 3.21 -12.52 8.25
C ALA A 462 4.56 -13.26 8.30
N PRO A 463 4.54 -14.61 8.42
CA PRO A 463 5.74 -15.44 8.24
C PRO A 463 6.21 -15.43 6.78
N GLU A 464 5.30 -15.26 5.81
CA GLU A 464 5.49 -15.20 4.36
C GLU A 464 5.99 -16.47 3.68
N HIS A 465 6.87 -17.25 4.33
CA HIS A 465 7.32 -18.55 3.85
C HIS A 465 7.79 -19.44 5.02
N THR A 466 8.04 -20.72 4.74
CA THR A 466 8.62 -21.70 5.69
C THR A 466 10.09 -22.06 5.41
N SER A 467 10.66 -21.61 4.27
CA SER A 467 11.99 -22.01 3.80
C SER A 467 12.99 -20.94 4.19
N ASP A 468 13.99 -21.26 5.01
CA ASP A 468 14.95 -20.28 5.52
C ASP A 468 15.72 -19.58 4.39
N ARG A 469 16.02 -20.29 3.30
CA ARG A 469 16.66 -19.72 2.11
C ARG A 469 15.76 -18.68 1.42
N VAL A 470 14.48 -18.98 1.26
CA VAL A 470 13.52 -18.04 0.66
C VAL A 470 13.28 -16.85 1.60
N LEU A 471 13.12 -17.11 2.91
CA LEU A 471 12.95 -16.08 3.94
C LEU A 471 14.14 -15.13 4.00
N TYR A 472 15.37 -15.64 3.82
CA TYR A 472 16.57 -14.81 3.74
C TYR A 472 16.49 -13.81 2.58
N LEU A 473 16.13 -14.27 1.37
CA LEU A 473 15.92 -13.40 0.20
C LEU A 473 14.75 -12.42 0.39
N MET A 474 13.72 -12.82 1.15
CA MET A 474 12.60 -11.97 1.53
C MET A 474 12.96 -10.92 2.60
N ARG A 475 14.16 -11.04 3.20
CA ARG A 475 14.62 -10.28 4.38
C ARG A 475 13.72 -10.47 5.61
N LYS A 476 13.33 -11.72 5.85
CA LYS A 476 12.48 -12.17 6.96
C LYS A 476 13.27 -13.08 7.92
N PRO A 477 12.83 -13.21 9.19
CA PRO A 477 13.43 -14.16 10.13
C PRO A 477 13.10 -15.61 9.72
N SER A 478 13.82 -16.57 10.30
CA SER A 478 13.55 -18.01 10.14
C SER A 478 12.13 -18.37 10.62
N PHE A 479 11.52 -19.37 9.97
CA PHE A 479 10.21 -19.89 10.34
C PHE A 479 10.18 -20.54 11.73
N SER A 480 11.34 -20.94 12.27
CA SER A 480 11.48 -21.42 13.66
C SER A 480 10.88 -20.45 14.68
N GLN A 481 11.09 -19.15 14.50
CA GLN A 481 10.53 -18.10 15.36
C GLN A 481 9.00 -18.06 15.31
N PHE A 482 8.38 -18.43 14.19
CA PHE A 482 6.93 -18.52 14.11
C PHE A 482 6.39 -19.64 15.00
N TYR A 483 7.05 -20.79 15.09
CA TYR A 483 6.67 -21.84 16.03
C TYR A 483 6.76 -21.36 17.48
N ASP A 484 7.81 -20.62 17.83
CA ASP A 484 7.97 -20.05 19.17
C ASP A 484 6.85 -19.08 19.50
N PHE A 485 6.55 -18.18 18.58
CA PHE A 485 5.45 -17.24 18.72
C PHE A 485 4.11 -17.96 18.86
N LYS A 486 3.83 -18.97 18.02
CA LYS A 486 2.61 -19.78 18.09
C LYS A 486 2.46 -20.47 19.45
N ARG A 487 3.55 -21.03 20.00
CA ARG A 487 3.54 -21.65 21.35
C ARG A 487 3.16 -20.64 22.43
N ILE A 488 3.72 -19.42 22.36
CA ILE A 488 3.38 -18.34 23.30
C ILE A 488 1.92 -17.92 23.14
N PHE A 489 1.45 -17.76 21.90
CA PHE A 489 0.07 -17.39 21.56
C PHE A 489 -0.94 -18.41 22.08
N ASP A 490 -0.73 -19.70 21.79
CA ASP A 490 -1.62 -20.79 22.21
C ASP A 490 -1.64 -20.93 23.72
N ARG A 491 -0.49 -20.76 24.38
CA ARG A 491 -0.39 -20.76 25.85
C ARG A 491 -1.23 -19.65 26.47
N ILE A 492 -1.05 -18.39 26.02
CA ILE A 492 -1.80 -17.25 26.55
C ILE A 492 -3.29 -17.40 26.26
N ASN A 493 -3.66 -17.85 25.06
CA ASN A 493 -5.06 -18.12 24.73
C ASN A 493 -5.70 -19.13 25.68
N ARG A 494 -4.98 -20.22 26.00
CA ARG A 494 -5.46 -21.23 26.95
C ARG A 494 -5.54 -20.70 28.38
N GLU A 495 -4.53 -19.98 28.84
CA GLU A 495 -4.50 -19.37 30.20
C GLU A 495 -5.66 -18.41 30.42
N GLU A 496 -6.02 -17.64 29.39
CA GLU A 496 -7.04 -16.58 29.46
C GLU A 496 -8.42 -17.03 28.95
N GLY A 497 -8.57 -18.31 28.57
CA GLY A 497 -9.82 -18.86 28.04
C GLY A 497 -10.26 -18.23 26.69
N LEU A 498 -9.31 -17.67 25.94
CA LEU A 498 -9.55 -17.02 24.65
C LEU A 498 -9.64 -18.06 23.53
N ARG A 499 -10.43 -17.76 22.50
CA ARG A 499 -10.64 -18.62 21.33
C ARG A 499 -10.13 -17.95 20.05
N GLN A 500 -8.96 -17.32 20.13
CA GLN A 500 -8.39 -16.60 19.00
C GLN A 500 -7.59 -17.54 18.10
N GLN A 501 -7.35 -17.11 16.86
CA GLN A 501 -6.54 -17.84 15.89
C GLN A 501 -5.51 -16.92 15.24
N ILE A 502 -4.37 -17.49 14.86
CA ILE A 502 -3.42 -16.79 13.99
C ILE A 502 -3.87 -16.98 12.54
N ILE A 503 -3.95 -15.89 11.78
CA ILE A 503 -4.02 -15.94 10.31
C ILE A 503 -2.62 -15.66 9.78
N PRO A 504 -1.90 -16.67 9.27
CA PRO A 504 -0.62 -16.46 8.63
C PRO A 504 -0.82 -15.96 7.18
N TYR A 505 -0.01 -14.98 6.77
CA TYR A 505 0.14 -14.59 5.37
C TYR A 505 1.36 -15.31 4.76
N PHE A 506 1.13 -15.96 3.61
CA PHE A 506 2.16 -16.65 2.84
C PHE A 506 2.18 -16.16 1.39
N ILE A 507 3.37 -16.15 0.80
CA ILE A 507 3.62 -15.66 -0.55
C ILE A 507 4.23 -16.79 -1.40
N SER A 508 3.59 -17.13 -2.53
CA SER A 508 4.18 -18.01 -3.55
C SER A 508 4.97 -17.21 -4.59
N SER A 509 5.84 -17.89 -5.36
CA SER A 509 6.53 -17.31 -6.53
C SER A 509 7.45 -16.11 -6.24
N HIS A 510 7.84 -15.91 -4.99
CA HIS A 510 8.90 -14.97 -4.65
C HIS A 510 10.22 -15.40 -5.33
N PRO A 511 11.10 -14.48 -5.76
CA PRO A 511 12.43 -14.83 -6.24
C PRO A 511 13.16 -15.78 -5.27
N GLY A 512 13.78 -16.82 -5.84
CA GLY A 512 14.43 -17.92 -5.12
C GLY A 512 13.47 -19.03 -4.66
N CYS A 513 12.16 -18.85 -4.69
CA CYS A 513 11.20 -19.90 -4.34
C CYS A 513 11.05 -20.91 -5.50
N HIS A 514 11.19 -22.20 -5.20
CA HIS A 514 10.97 -23.31 -6.13
C HIS A 514 9.72 -24.10 -5.73
N GLU A 515 9.29 -25.01 -6.62
CA GLU A 515 8.13 -25.87 -6.33
C GLU A 515 8.33 -26.77 -5.11
N GLU A 516 9.56 -27.21 -4.86
CA GLU A 516 9.92 -27.98 -3.66
C GLU A 516 9.69 -27.17 -2.39
N ASP A 517 10.08 -25.89 -2.37
CA ASP A 517 9.88 -25.02 -1.20
C ASP A 517 8.38 -24.89 -0.87
N MET A 518 7.53 -24.81 -1.90
CA MET A 518 6.07 -24.74 -1.76
C MET A 518 5.44 -26.07 -1.34
N ALA A 519 5.99 -27.19 -1.81
CA ALA A 519 5.56 -28.52 -1.38
C ALA A 519 5.83 -28.76 0.11
N GLU A 520 7.03 -28.39 0.58
CA GLU A 520 7.38 -28.45 2.01
C GLU A 520 6.52 -27.49 2.84
N LEU A 521 6.27 -26.27 2.34
CA LEU A 521 5.34 -25.33 2.97
C LEU A 521 3.95 -25.95 3.16
N ALA A 522 3.42 -26.64 2.15
CA ALA A 522 2.11 -27.30 2.25
C ALA A 522 2.08 -28.38 3.33
N VAL A 523 3.15 -29.19 3.44
CA VAL A 523 3.25 -30.23 4.49
C VAL A 523 3.34 -29.62 5.88
N ILE A 524 4.16 -28.58 6.05
CA ILE A 524 4.32 -27.88 7.32
C ILE A 524 3.01 -27.23 7.76
N THR A 525 2.34 -26.52 6.84
CA THR A 525 1.09 -25.82 7.14
C THR A 525 -0.06 -26.78 7.41
N LYS A 526 -0.11 -27.94 6.73
CA LYS A 526 -0.99 -29.05 7.11
C LYS A 526 -0.74 -29.52 8.55
N GLY A 527 0.53 -29.73 8.92
CA GLY A 527 0.89 -30.16 10.29
C GLY A 527 0.54 -29.15 11.38
N LEU A 528 0.40 -27.87 11.00
CA LEU A 528 -0.04 -26.78 11.87
C LEU A 528 -1.56 -26.54 11.86
N ASP A 529 -2.32 -27.37 11.16
CA ASP A 529 -3.77 -27.26 10.95
C ASP A 529 -4.19 -25.92 10.30
N PHE A 530 -3.38 -25.45 9.35
CA PHE A 530 -3.70 -24.25 8.57
C PHE A 530 -4.28 -24.60 7.20
N HIS A 531 -5.57 -24.29 7.03
CA HIS A 531 -6.21 -24.22 5.72
C HIS A 531 -6.05 -22.80 5.16
N LEU A 532 -5.06 -22.63 4.30
CA LEU A 532 -4.73 -21.32 3.76
C LEU A 532 -5.76 -20.86 2.73
N GLU A 533 -6.48 -19.79 3.05
CA GLU A 533 -7.44 -19.14 2.14
C GLU A 533 -6.92 -17.76 1.67
N GLN A 534 -6.25 -17.03 2.56
CA GLN A 534 -5.66 -15.72 2.29
C GLN A 534 -4.20 -15.88 1.90
N VAL A 535 -3.96 -16.17 0.63
CA VAL A 535 -2.63 -16.35 0.07
C VAL A 535 -2.36 -15.32 -1.00
N GLN A 536 -1.10 -14.91 -1.11
CA GLN A 536 -0.66 -13.95 -2.09
C GLN A 536 0.30 -14.63 -3.06
N ASP A 537 0.13 -14.37 -4.36
CA ASP A 537 1.16 -14.70 -5.33
C ASP A 537 2.04 -13.48 -5.55
N PHE A 538 3.35 -13.67 -5.66
CA PHE A 538 4.28 -12.55 -5.80
C PHE A 538 3.92 -11.70 -7.03
N THR A 539 3.68 -10.42 -6.76
CA THR A 539 3.38 -9.41 -7.78
C THR A 539 4.55 -8.45 -7.81
N PRO A 540 5.34 -8.41 -8.89
CA PRO A 540 6.42 -7.46 -9.00
C PRO A 540 5.86 -6.02 -9.00
N THR A 541 6.30 -5.23 -8.03
CA THR A 541 5.96 -3.81 -7.89
C THR A 541 7.22 -2.95 -8.01
N PRO A 542 7.17 -1.80 -8.69
CA PRO A 542 8.35 -0.97 -8.90
C PRO A 542 9.10 -0.66 -7.60
N MET A 543 10.43 -0.55 -7.70
CA MET A 543 11.30 -0.14 -6.61
C MET A 543 11.27 -1.06 -5.37
N THR A 544 11.25 -2.37 -5.63
CA THR A 544 11.44 -3.40 -4.60
C THR A 544 12.59 -4.31 -4.99
N ASN A 545 13.36 -4.76 -4.00
CA ASN A 545 14.48 -5.67 -4.24
C ASN A 545 14.02 -6.95 -4.96
N ALA A 546 12.91 -7.54 -4.50
CA ALA A 546 12.33 -8.72 -5.11
C ALA A 546 11.92 -8.50 -6.58
N THR A 547 11.44 -7.32 -6.95
CA THR A 547 11.08 -7.03 -8.36
C THR A 547 12.30 -6.91 -9.24
N GLU A 548 13.36 -6.27 -8.75
CA GLU A 548 14.62 -6.16 -9.49
C GLU A 548 15.29 -7.52 -9.61
N THR A 549 15.29 -8.35 -8.56
CA THR A 549 15.75 -9.75 -8.65
C THR A 549 14.92 -10.54 -9.67
N TRP A 550 13.60 -10.39 -9.64
CA TRP A 550 12.70 -11.06 -10.57
C TRP A 550 12.99 -10.66 -12.02
N TYR A 551 13.18 -9.37 -12.29
CA TYR A 551 13.44 -8.86 -13.63
C TYR A 551 14.84 -9.22 -14.12
N THR A 552 15.86 -8.87 -13.34
CA THR A 552 17.28 -8.99 -13.73
C THR A 552 17.76 -10.43 -13.70
N GLY A 553 17.18 -11.27 -12.83
CA GLY A 553 17.65 -12.63 -12.56
C GLY A 553 18.85 -12.67 -11.60
N TYR A 554 19.20 -11.54 -10.97
CA TYR A 554 20.34 -11.42 -10.06
C TYR A 554 19.92 -10.80 -8.73
N ASP A 555 20.55 -11.21 -7.63
CA ASP A 555 20.48 -10.45 -6.38
C ASP A 555 21.21 -9.10 -6.57
N PRO A 556 20.55 -7.94 -6.34
CA PRO A 556 21.18 -6.64 -6.54
C PRO A 556 22.41 -6.33 -5.69
N TYR A 557 22.59 -7.02 -4.56
CA TYR A 557 23.70 -6.80 -3.65
C TYR A 557 24.90 -7.71 -3.94
N THR A 558 24.65 -8.97 -4.32
CA THR A 558 25.71 -9.97 -4.57
C THR A 558 25.97 -10.22 -6.06
N LEU A 559 25.04 -9.84 -6.93
CA LEU A 559 25.01 -10.16 -8.37
C LEU A 559 25.02 -11.68 -8.66
N GLU A 560 24.69 -12.50 -7.68
CA GLU A 560 24.52 -13.93 -7.86
C GLU A 560 23.19 -14.23 -8.60
N PRO A 561 23.16 -15.21 -9.51
CA PRO A 561 21.93 -15.59 -10.21
C PRO A 561 20.86 -16.12 -9.25
N ILE A 562 19.62 -15.65 -9.41
CA ILE A 562 18.46 -16.07 -8.61
C ILE A 562 17.32 -16.52 -9.53
N PHE A 563 16.83 -17.74 -9.31
CA PHE A 563 15.65 -18.26 -10.01
C PHE A 563 14.40 -17.41 -9.69
N SER A 564 13.49 -17.27 -10.66
CA SER A 564 12.19 -16.63 -10.44
C SER A 564 11.13 -17.29 -11.33
N ALA A 565 9.99 -17.64 -10.76
CA ALA A 565 8.84 -18.11 -11.53
C ALA A 565 8.24 -16.94 -12.33
N LYS A 566 8.26 -17.04 -13.67
CA LYS A 566 7.81 -15.95 -14.56
C LYS A 566 6.57 -16.32 -15.34
N THR A 567 6.53 -17.53 -15.88
CA THR A 567 5.42 -17.99 -16.70
C THR A 567 4.20 -18.31 -15.83
N GLN A 568 3.00 -18.20 -16.42
CA GLN A 568 1.76 -18.57 -15.72
C GLN A 568 1.80 -20.03 -15.24
N LYS A 569 2.42 -20.93 -16.02
CA LYS A 569 2.58 -22.34 -15.66
C LYS A 569 3.45 -22.51 -14.42
N GLU A 570 4.61 -21.85 -14.34
CA GLU A 570 5.49 -21.89 -13.17
C GLU A 570 4.81 -21.32 -11.92
N LYS A 571 4.15 -20.16 -12.05
CA LYS A 571 3.43 -19.53 -10.93
C LYS A 571 2.30 -20.41 -10.41
N LEU A 572 1.50 -21.00 -11.30
CA LEU A 572 0.43 -21.94 -10.92
C LEU A 572 0.99 -23.22 -10.30
N ALA A 573 2.12 -23.72 -10.80
CA ALA A 573 2.76 -24.92 -10.27
C ALA A 573 3.20 -24.76 -8.80
N GLN A 574 3.58 -23.54 -8.40
CA GLN A 574 3.84 -23.17 -7.01
C GLN A 574 2.56 -22.90 -6.21
N ARG A 575 1.64 -22.09 -6.76
CA ARG A 575 0.44 -21.62 -6.07
C ARG A 575 -0.52 -22.75 -5.68
N GLN A 576 -0.63 -23.82 -6.47
CA GLN A 576 -1.53 -24.95 -6.20
C GLN A 576 -1.30 -25.58 -4.81
N TYR A 577 -0.06 -25.58 -4.31
CA TYR A 577 0.30 -26.19 -3.03
C TYR A 577 -0.39 -25.53 -1.82
N PHE A 578 -0.78 -24.25 -1.91
CA PHE A 578 -1.58 -23.60 -0.86
C PHE A 578 -2.94 -24.26 -0.65
N PHE A 579 -3.47 -24.91 -1.67
CA PHE A 579 -4.81 -25.47 -1.71
C PHE A 579 -4.81 -27.00 -1.67
N TRP A 580 -3.79 -27.60 -1.04
CA TRP A 580 -3.62 -29.05 -0.94
C TRP A 580 -4.86 -29.79 -0.42
N TYR A 581 -5.67 -29.13 0.42
CA TYR A 581 -6.91 -29.66 1.01
C TYR A 581 -8.10 -29.70 0.04
N LYS A 582 -8.01 -29.05 -1.13
CA LYS A 582 -9.08 -29.04 -2.13
C LYS A 582 -9.02 -30.29 -3.02
N PRO A 583 -10.12 -31.06 -3.13
CA PRO A 583 -10.14 -32.28 -3.95
C PRO A 583 -9.71 -32.06 -5.40
N GLU A 584 -10.11 -30.92 -5.99
CA GLU A 584 -9.83 -30.57 -7.38
C GLU A 584 -8.34 -30.31 -7.66
N GLU A 585 -7.55 -29.90 -6.67
CA GLU A 585 -6.11 -29.59 -6.81
C GLU A 585 -5.22 -30.83 -6.62
N ARG A 586 -5.73 -31.86 -5.94
CA ARG A 586 -4.94 -33.04 -5.53
C ARG A 586 -4.23 -33.72 -6.68
N ARG A 587 -4.92 -33.95 -7.80
CA ARG A 587 -4.32 -34.62 -8.98
C ARG A 587 -3.16 -33.81 -9.55
N GLY A 588 -3.30 -32.49 -9.60
CA GLY A 588 -2.25 -31.58 -10.06
C GLY A 588 -1.02 -31.63 -9.15
N ILE A 589 -1.26 -31.61 -7.83
CA ILE A 589 -0.22 -31.70 -6.81
C ILE A 589 0.53 -33.04 -6.87
N GLU A 590 -0.18 -34.18 -6.94
CA GLU A 590 0.43 -35.51 -7.04
C GLU A 590 1.30 -35.65 -8.30
N GLN A 591 0.84 -35.14 -9.43
CA GLN A 591 1.63 -35.11 -10.67
C GLN A 591 2.86 -34.21 -10.54
N SER A 592 2.71 -33.04 -9.91
CA SER A 592 3.83 -32.12 -9.70
C SER A 592 4.90 -32.73 -8.80
N LEU A 593 4.50 -33.33 -7.67
CA LEU A 593 5.40 -34.00 -6.73
C LEU A 593 6.20 -35.14 -7.38
N ARG A 594 5.57 -35.94 -8.24
CA ARG A 594 6.28 -36.98 -9.01
C ARG A 594 7.27 -36.37 -10.00
N ARG A 595 6.89 -35.29 -10.69
CA ARG A 595 7.77 -34.60 -11.65
C ARG A 595 9.00 -33.99 -10.99
N ILE A 596 8.86 -33.40 -9.79
CA ILE A 596 9.98 -32.77 -9.06
C ILE A 596 10.76 -33.78 -8.21
N GLY A 597 10.48 -35.08 -8.31
CA GLY A 597 11.22 -36.12 -7.58
C GLY A 597 10.93 -36.20 -6.07
N ARG A 598 9.78 -35.67 -5.62
CA ARG A 598 9.34 -35.67 -4.20
C ARG A 598 8.05 -36.46 -3.96
N PRO A 599 7.92 -37.72 -4.43
CA PRO A 599 6.72 -38.53 -4.16
C PRO A 599 6.54 -38.85 -2.67
N ASP A 600 7.60 -38.75 -1.86
CA ASP A 600 7.57 -38.92 -0.40
C ASP A 600 6.59 -37.94 0.28
N LEU A 601 6.42 -36.74 -0.28
CA LEU A 601 5.52 -35.72 0.27
C LEU A 601 4.03 -36.03 0.02
N ILE A 602 3.70 -36.89 -0.95
CA ILE A 602 2.31 -37.29 -1.23
C ILE A 602 1.70 -37.96 0.00
N ALA A 603 2.44 -38.90 0.61
CA ALA A 603 1.98 -39.59 1.82
C ALA A 603 1.80 -38.62 2.98
N LYS A 604 2.72 -37.65 3.16
CA LYS A 604 2.62 -36.63 4.21
C LYS A 604 1.38 -35.73 4.01
N LEU A 605 1.09 -35.33 2.78
CA LEU A 605 -0.06 -34.48 2.45
C LEU A 605 -1.40 -35.21 2.50
N TYR A 606 -1.47 -36.49 2.14
CA TYR A 606 -2.75 -37.18 1.93
C TYR A 606 -2.97 -38.46 2.75
N SER A 607 -2.04 -38.82 3.66
CA SER A 607 -2.31 -39.89 4.63
C SER A 607 -3.57 -39.59 5.43
N GLY A 608 -4.49 -40.58 5.50
CA GLY A 608 -5.79 -40.48 6.15
C GLY A 608 -6.90 -39.80 5.33
N MET A 609 -6.63 -39.34 4.10
CA MET A 609 -7.64 -38.75 3.22
C MET A 609 -8.15 -39.77 2.18
N PRO A 610 -9.46 -39.77 1.82
CA PRO A 610 -10.00 -40.66 0.79
C PRO A 610 -9.22 -40.48 -0.52
N PRO A 611 -8.98 -41.55 -1.32
CA PRO A 611 -8.20 -41.47 -2.55
C PRO A 611 -8.76 -40.44 -3.51
N SER A 612 -7.88 -39.86 -4.34
CA SER A 612 -8.26 -38.94 -5.42
C SER A 612 -9.41 -39.56 -6.22
N GLN A 613 -10.59 -38.95 -6.21
CA GLN A 613 -11.72 -39.45 -7.00
C GLN A 613 -11.35 -39.32 -8.48
N GLY A 614 -11.04 -40.46 -9.10
CA GLY A 614 -10.79 -40.55 -10.52
C GLY A 614 -12.00 -40.06 -11.29
N GLY A 615 -11.85 -38.96 -12.02
CA GLY A 615 -12.87 -38.48 -12.95
C GLY A 615 -13.22 -39.57 -13.97
N TYR A 616 -14.51 -39.92 -13.97
CA TYR A 616 -15.32 -40.45 -15.08
C TYR A 616 -14.62 -40.48 -16.46
N ARG A 617 -14.53 -41.68 -17.05
CA ARG A 617 -14.12 -41.88 -18.45
C ARG A 617 -15.20 -41.33 -19.40
N PRO A 618 -14.87 -40.52 -20.43
CA PRO A 618 -15.84 -40.25 -21.49
C PRO A 618 -15.92 -41.48 -22.40
N SER A 619 -17.02 -42.23 -22.34
CA SER A 619 -17.41 -43.11 -23.45
C SER A 619 -18.07 -42.25 -24.52
N ALA A 620 -17.47 -42.24 -25.70
CA ALA A 620 -18.04 -41.62 -26.90
C ALA A 620 -19.38 -42.26 -27.25
N ALA A 621 -20.43 -41.45 -27.37
CA ALA A 621 -21.54 -41.62 -28.32
C ALA A 621 -22.53 -40.44 -28.23
N GLY A 622 -22.63 -39.67 -29.31
CA GLY A 622 -23.89 -39.13 -29.83
C GLY A 622 -24.51 -37.88 -29.19
N GLY A 623 -24.75 -36.88 -30.04
CA GLY A 623 -25.90 -35.97 -29.92
C GLY A 623 -25.61 -34.63 -29.25
N GLY A 624 -25.62 -33.56 -30.03
CA GLY A 624 -25.41 -32.19 -29.55
C GLY A 624 -26.53 -31.67 -28.66
N TYR A 625 -26.35 -30.48 -28.07
CA TYR A 625 -27.35 -29.40 -27.99
C TYR A 625 -26.76 -28.18 -27.26
N GLN A 626 -27.00 -27.02 -27.88
CA GLN A 626 -27.30 -25.67 -27.39
C GLN A 626 -26.84 -25.12 -26.02
N SER A 627 -26.51 -23.83 -26.11
CA SER A 627 -26.33 -22.81 -25.07
C SER A 627 -27.41 -22.72 -23.99
N GLY A 628 -27.00 -22.44 -22.74
CA GLY A 628 -27.89 -21.85 -21.73
C GLY A 628 -27.35 -21.84 -20.28
N GLY A 629 -27.09 -20.64 -19.74
CA GLY A 629 -27.49 -20.23 -18.39
C GLY A 629 -26.82 -20.81 -17.12
N GLY A 630 -25.85 -20.07 -16.57
CA GLY A 630 -25.81 -19.63 -15.15
C GLY A 630 -25.55 -20.62 -14.00
N ASN A 631 -24.42 -20.44 -13.30
CA ASN A 631 -24.43 -20.11 -11.86
C ASN A 631 -23.06 -19.54 -11.41
N LYS A 632 -23.03 -18.27 -10.97
CA LYS A 632 -21.84 -17.62 -10.39
C LYS A 632 -21.77 -17.97 -8.91
N GLN A 633 -20.79 -18.77 -8.50
CA GLN A 633 -20.43 -18.90 -7.08
C GLN A 633 -19.85 -17.58 -6.56
N LYS A 634 -20.54 -16.97 -5.59
CA LYS A 634 -20.10 -15.80 -4.83
C LYS A 634 -18.95 -16.21 -3.90
N SER A 635 -17.80 -15.54 -4.03
CA SER A 635 -16.73 -15.62 -3.02
C SER A 635 -17.20 -14.94 -1.73
N TYR A 636 -17.22 -15.69 -0.64
CA TYR A 636 -17.60 -15.26 0.69
C TYR A 636 -16.53 -14.35 1.31
N ASN A 637 -16.93 -13.21 1.88
CA ASN A 637 -16.11 -12.23 2.61
C ASN A 637 -16.54 -12.21 4.09
N PRO A 638 -15.68 -12.50 5.08
CA PRO A 638 -16.12 -12.83 6.44
C PRO A 638 -16.24 -11.62 7.40
N ASN A 639 -16.59 -10.42 6.92
CA ASN A 639 -16.83 -9.24 7.79
C ASN A 639 -18.30 -8.76 7.82
N PHE A 640 -19.26 -9.66 7.65
CA PHE A 640 -20.68 -9.30 7.69
C PHE A 640 -21.45 -10.11 8.73
N ARG A 641 -21.85 -9.47 9.83
CA ARG A 641 -22.91 -9.96 10.72
C ARG A 641 -24.25 -9.60 10.08
N ASN A 642 -25.08 -10.61 9.88
CA ASN A 642 -26.36 -10.51 9.20
C ASN A 642 -27.45 -10.15 10.23
N GLU A 643 -27.85 -8.88 10.31
CA GLU A 643 -29.10 -8.49 10.97
C GLU A 643 -30.10 -8.06 9.89
N ASN A 644 -31.00 -8.97 9.54
CA ASN A 644 -32.24 -8.62 8.84
C ASN A 644 -33.38 -9.45 9.43
N ASN A 645 -34.06 -8.84 10.39
CA ASN A 645 -35.44 -9.18 10.72
C ASN A 645 -36.26 -7.90 10.56
N ARG A 646 -36.99 -7.78 9.45
CA ARG A 646 -38.15 -6.88 9.40
C ARG A 646 -39.31 -7.52 8.66
N ALA A 647 -40.44 -7.38 9.34
CA ALA A 647 -41.74 -7.93 9.06
C ALA A 647 -42.35 -7.41 7.76
N LYS A 648 -43.25 -8.24 7.22
CA LYS A 648 -44.12 -7.99 6.08
C LYS A 648 -45.15 -6.90 6.44
N HIS A 649 -45.38 -5.96 5.53
CA HIS A 649 -46.70 -5.35 5.36
C HIS A 649 -46.97 -5.10 3.88
N HIS A 650 -48.11 -5.63 3.43
CA HIS A 650 -48.74 -5.43 2.13
C HIS A 650 -49.40 -4.05 2.05
N SER A 651 -49.34 -3.41 0.88
CA SER A 651 -50.40 -2.51 0.41
C SER A 651 -50.57 -2.62 -1.10
N GLU A 652 -51.84 -2.72 -1.50
CA GLU A 652 -52.35 -2.94 -2.84
C GLU A 652 -52.36 -1.66 -3.68
N LYS A 653 -52.33 -1.81 -5.01
CA LYS A 653 -52.66 -0.76 -5.99
C LYS A 653 -54.00 -1.10 -6.68
N PRO A 654 -54.84 -0.11 -7.01
CA PRO A 654 -56.04 -0.33 -7.82
C PRO A 654 -55.78 -0.25 -9.33
N ARG A 655 -56.63 -0.95 -10.08
CA ARG A 655 -56.71 -1.04 -11.55
C ARG A 655 -57.48 0.16 -12.13
N GLU A 656 -57.04 0.64 -13.30
CA GLU A 656 -57.83 1.52 -14.19
C GLU A 656 -58.37 0.75 -15.40
N GLU A 657 -59.63 1.02 -15.75
CA GLU A 657 -60.36 0.52 -16.91
C GLU A 657 -60.26 1.46 -18.12
N LYS A 658 -60.41 0.86 -19.31
CA LYS A 658 -60.39 1.48 -20.64
C LYS A 658 -61.69 2.19 -21.02
N ARG A 659 -61.58 3.24 -21.85
CA ARG A 659 -62.37 3.64 -23.07
C ARG A 659 -62.03 5.13 -23.34
N GLY A 660 -61.89 5.70 -24.53
CA GLY A 660 -62.07 5.36 -25.95
C GLY A 660 -61.69 6.61 -26.79
N ARG A 661 -61.60 6.45 -28.12
CA ARG A 661 -61.26 7.40 -29.22
C ARG A 661 -61.79 8.86 -29.00
N ASP A 662 -61.23 9.96 -29.53
CA ASP A 662 -60.95 10.31 -30.94
C ASP A 662 -60.50 11.81 -31.04
N ARG A 663 -59.84 12.16 -32.16
CA ARG A 663 -59.75 13.49 -32.85
C ARG A 663 -58.96 14.72 -32.32
N ARG A 664 -57.97 15.06 -33.17
CA ARG A 664 -57.67 16.32 -33.92
C ARG A 664 -57.17 17.60 -33.21
N HIS A 665 -56.11 18.16 -33.83
CA HIS A 665 -55.67 19.56 -33.97
C HIS A 665 -55.46 20.35 -32.66
N ARG A 666 -54.29 20.94 -32.40
CA ARG A 666 -53.53 21.90 -33.22
C ARG A 666 -52.09 21.96 -32.70
#